data_AF-A0A336N601-F1
#
_entry.id   AF-A0A336N601-F1
#
_cell.length_a   1.000
_cell.length_b   1.000
_cell.length_c   1.000
_cell.angle_alpha   90.00
_cell.angle_beta   90.00
_cell.angle_gamma   90.00
#
_symmetry.space_group_name_H-M   'P 1'
#
loop_
_entity.id
_entity.type
_entity.pdbx_description
1 polymer ?
#
loop_
_entity_poly.entity_id
_entity_poly.type
_entity_poly.pdbx_seq_one_letter_code
_entity_poly.pdbx_strand_id
1 'polypeptide(L)'
;MINYSTIAESNNFIVLDQYTKCVEEPRAGYQTEDSLEREFIRDLQGQGYQYLPEINNHEKLLINLRNQLQHLNNVTFSDAEWTRFLEEYLDKPADNLIEKTRKIHDDYIYDFVFDNGRIQNIYLLDKKNITNNKLQVINQFEQTGNYDNRYDVTILVNGLPLVHVELKKRGVAIREAFNQIHRYSKESFNKENSLFKYTQIFVISNGTDTRYFANTTKRDKNSYDFTMNWATAKNTLIKDLKDFTATFLQKHTLLNVLVNYCVFDVSDTLLIMRPYQIAATERILWKIKSSYQAKNWSNKESGGYIWHTTGSGKTLTSFKAARLATELDFIEKVFFVVDRKDLDYQTMKEYQRFSPDSVNGSESTAGLKRNIEKDDNKIIVTTIQKLNNLMKSEDKLPIYDKQVVFIFDECHRSQFGEAQKNLTRKFKKYYQFGFTGTPIFPTNALGAETTASVFGIELHSYIITDAIRDEKVLKFKVDYNDVRPQFKSIETEKNLEELTKLEKKQAFLQPKRIEQIAQYVLDNFKQKTHRFNAGNNGFNAMFAVSSVDAAKIYYETFKRLQSAVKNPLKIATIFSFAANEEQDAIGDIADESFEVEAMNSTAKEFLKSAIDDYNNYFATNYDVDGKSFQNYYRDLAKRVKNKEVDLLIVVGMFLTGFDAPTLNTLFVDKNLRYHGLIQAYSRTNRIYNSTKSFGNIVTFRDLEQDTIDAITLFGKSNTRNVVLEKSYKEYMEGFTDAGVARRGYLDVIAELKERFPDPNEIETEKDKKPLLNYLVNICGLKTFCKIMTSSLLYKHFNRLIPAMRKPLKHLKKNIT
;
A
#
# COMPACT_ATOMS: atom_id res chain seq x y z
N MET A 1 35.30 17.73 -14.33
CA MET A 1 35.47 18.04 -12.89
C MET A 1 34.09 18.08 -12.27
N ILE A 2 33.75 17.09 -11.45
CA ILE A 2 32.46 17.02 -10.76
C ILE A 2 32.63 17.86 -9.50
N ASN A 3 32.10 19.08 -9.54
CA ASN A 3 32.00 19.91 -8.35
C ASN A 3 30.89 19.31 -7.47
N TYR A 4 31.27 18.52 -6.48
CA TYR A 4 30.37 18.15 -5.40
C TYR A 4 30.14 19.41 -4.56
N SER A 5 28.99 20.07 -4.72
CA SER A 5 28.48 20.94 -3.67
C SER A 5 28.05 20.03 -2.52
N THR A 6 28.94 19.80 -1.55
CA THR A 6 28.60 19.12 -0.30
C THR A 6 27.60 19.97 0.46
N ILE A 7 26.31 19.71 0.23
CA ILE A 7 25.27 20.16 1.15
C ILE A 7 25.47 19.31 2.41
N ALA A 8 25.79 19.93 3.54
CA ALA A 8 25.85 19.24 4.82
C ALA A 8 24.46 18.64 5.12
N GLU A 9 24.31 17.33 4.95
CA GLU A 9 23.09 16.60 5.33
C GLU A 9 22.91 16.67 6.85
N SER A 10 21.66 16.84 7.30
CA SER A 10 21.36 16.98 8.72
C SER A 10 21.47 15.64 9.44
N ASN A 11 22.19 15.60 10.56
CA ASN A 11 22.26 14.42 11.44
C ASN A 11 20.93 14.13 12.20
N ASN A 12 19.84 14.87 11.90
CA ASN A 12 18.59 14.82 12.66
C ASN A 12 17.47 14.04 11.98
N PHE A 13 17.74 13.35 10.86
CA PHE A 13 16.77 12.44 10.26
C PHE A 13 16.47 11.27 11.19
N ILE A 14 15.21 10.86 11.25
CA ILE A 14 14.80 9.74 12.10
C ILE A 14 14.94 8.40 11.38
N VAL A 15 14.97 8.40 10.04
CA VAL A 15 15.36 7.25 9.23
C VAL A 15 16.82 7.40 8.81
N LEU A 16 17.70 6.73 9.55
CA LEU A 16 19.15 6.89 9.45
C LEU A 16 19.69 6.43 8.09
N ASP A 17 20.59 7.22 7.49
CA ASP A 17 21.30 6.84 6.26
C ASP A 17 22.34 5.74 6.49
N GLN A 18 23.01 5.82 7.64
CA GLN A 18 23.99 4.86 8.11
C GLN A 18 23.73 4.55 9.58
N TYR A 19 23.86 3.28 9.93
CA TYR A 19 23.73 2.82 11.31
C TYR A 19 24.73 1.68 11.53
N THR A 20 25.58 1.85 12.53
CA THR A 20 26.49 0.80 12.99
C THR A 20 25.76 -0.01 14.04
N LYS A 21 25.63 -1.32 13.80
CA LYS A 21 24.96 -2.22 14.74
C LYS A 21 25.64 -2.19 16.11
N CYS A 22 24.84 -2.35 17.16
CA CYS A 22 25.37 -2.55 18.49
C CYS A 22 26.30 -3.78 18.49
N VAL A 23 27.55 -3.62 18.94
CA VAL A 23 28.63 -4.61 18.82
C VAL A 23 28.51 -5.77 19.82
N GLU A 24 27.51 -5.74 20.71
CA GLU A 24 27.27 -6.85 21.63
C GLU A 24 26.68 -8.04 20.87
N GLU A 25 27.54 -8.95 20.43
CA GLU A 25 27.12 -10.31 20.09
C GLU A 25 26.37 -10.86 21.30
N PRO A 26 25.11 -11.32 21.15
CA PRO A 26 24.44 -12.01 22.23
C PRO A 26 25.31 -13.21 22.60
N ARG A 27 25.75 -13.29 23.86
CA ARG A 27 26.32 -14.55 24.39
C ARG A 27 25.39 -15.65 23.93
N ALA A 28 25.92 -16.62 23.19
CA ALA A 28 25.18 -17.73 22.57
C ALA A 28 24.62 -18.69 23.63
N GLY A 29 23.80 -18.17 24.53
CA GLY A 29 23.14 -18.84 25.63
C GLY A 29 21.65 -18.57 25.58
N TYR A 30 20.90 -19.46 26.20
CA TYR A 30 19.44 -19.40 26.31
C TYR A 30 19.01 -18.14 27.10
N GLN A 31 18.44 -17.13 26.43
CA GLN A 31 17.87 -15.94 27.07
C GLN A 31 16.37 -16.15 27.32
N THR A 32 15.93 -16.01 28.57
CA THR A 32 14.50 -16.06 28.94
C THR A 32 13.78 -14.76 28.55
N GLU A 33 12.44 -14.80 28.42
CA GLU A 33 11.59 -13.60 28.21
C GLU A 33 11.86 -12.53 29.27
N ASP A 34 11.86 -12.92 30.55
CA ASP A 34 12.15 -12.04 31.70
C ASP A 34 13.56 -11.38 31.61
N SER A 35 14.55 -12.11 31.12
CA SER A 35 15.88 -11.55 30.89
C SER A 35 15.89 -10.53 29.75
N LEU A 36 15.20 -10.83 28.65
CA LEU A 36 15.05 -9.93 27.50
C LEU A 36 14.28 -8.66 27.89
N GLU A 37 13.22 -8.79 28.69
CA GLU A 37 12.42 -7.67 29.20
C GLU A 37 13.25 -6.73 30.08
N ARG A 38 13.99 -7.28 31.06
CA ARG A 38 14.86 -6.46 31.93
C ARG A 38 15.94 -5.72 31.15
N GLU A 39 16.52 -6.37 30.15
CA GLU A 39 17.51 -5.76 29.27
C GLU A 39 16.89 -4.64 28.43
N PHE A 40 15.73 -4.89 27.84
CA PHE A 40 14.99 -3.90 27.05
C PHE A 40 14.60 -2.66 27.87
N ILE A 41 14.09 -2.84 29.09
CA ILE A 41 13.76 -1.73 29.99
C ILE A 41 15.02 -0.94 30.34
N ARG A 42 16.15 -1.61 30.61
CA ARG A 42 17.42 -0.94 30.89
C ARG A 42 17.89 -0.08 29.71
N ASP A 43 17.76 -0.58 28.49
CA ASP A 43 18.14 0.16 27.29
C ASP A 43 17.25 1.41 27.10
N LEU A 44 15.94 1.28 27.37
CA LEU A 44 15.02 2.43 27.38
C LEU A 44 15.40 3.45 28.46
N GLN A 45 15.74 3.01 29.67
CA GLN A 45 16.24 3.90 30.72
C GLN A 45 17.53 4.62 30.29
N GLY A 46 18.45 3.91 29.62
CA GLY A 46 19.66 4.48 29.03
C GLY A 46 19.40 5.57 27.99
N GLN A 47 18.24 5.52 27.31
CA GLN A 47 17.76 6.56 26.39
C GLN A 47 16.89 7.64 27.08
N GLY A 48 16.81 7.58 28.42
CA GLY A 48 16.15 8.57 29.27
C GLY A 48 14.65 8.33 29.52
N TYR A 49 14.11 7.17 29.20
CA TYR A 49 12.74 6.82 29.61
C TYR A 49 12.70 6.64 31.12
N GLN A 50 11.70 7.23 31.78
CA GLN A 50 11.52 7.05 33.23
C GLN A 50 10.79 5.74 33.50
N TYR A 51 11.47 4.79 34.15
CA TYR A 51 10.88 3.51 34.54
C TYR A 51 10.07 3.65 35.84
N LEU A 52 8.83 3.17 35.84
CA LEU A 52 7.86 3.27 36.94
C LEU A 52 7.23 1.90 37.25
N PRO A 53 7.97 0.97 37.89
CA PRO A 53 7.50 -0.39 38.17
C PRO A 53 6.31 -0.45 39.13
N GLU A 54 6.09 0.60 39.93
CA GLU A 54 5.00 0.68 40.90
C GLU A 54 3.63 0.87 40.25
N ILE A 55 3.56 1.34 39.00
CA ILE A 55 2.33 1.53 38.23
C ILE A 55 1.91 0.19 37.63
N ASN A 56 1.17 -0.58 38.42
CA ASN A 56 0.74 -1.93 38.08
C ASN A 56 -0.80 -2.10 38.02
N ASN A 57 -1.55 -1.01 38.23
CA ASN A 57 -3.00 -1.00 38.19
C ASN A 57 -3.56 0.32 37.63
N HIS A 58 -4.86 0.34 37.33
CA HIS A 58 -5.51 1.46 36.66
C HIS A 58 -5.53 2.75 37.50
N GLU A 59 -5.75 2.66 38.80
CA GLU A 59 -5.79 3.81 39.71
C GLU A 59 -4.46 4.58 39.72
N LYS A 60 -3.35 3.85 39.88
CA LYS A 60 -2.01 4.44 39.83
C LYS A 60 -1.68 5.05 38.48
N LEU A 61 -2.17 4.44 37.40
CA LEU A 61 -2.00 4.98 36.04
C LEU A 61 -2.73 6.32 35.89
N LEU A 62 -3.96 6.45 36.41
CA LEU A 62 -4.71 7.71 36.42
C LEU A 62 -4.03 8.80 37.25
N ILE A 63 -3.48 8.45 38.41
CA ILE A 63 -2.72 9.39 39.25
C ILE A 63 -1.50 9.92 38.48
N ASN A 64 -0.74 9.03 37.84
CA ASN A 64 0.40 9.46 37.03
C ASN A 64 -0.05 10.32 35.84
N LEU A 65 -1.11 9.93 35.15
CA LEU A 65 -1.68 10.68 34.02
C LEU A 65 -2.08 12.10 34.43
N ARG A 66 -2.78 12.27 35.55
CA ARG A 66 -3.12 13.57 36.13
C ARG A 66 -1.87 14.43 36.34
N ASN A 67 -0.84 13.87 36.97
CA ASN A 67 0.41 14.59 37.24
C ASN A 67 1.11 15.03 35.95
N GLN A 68 1.18 14.17 34.94
CA GLN A 68 1.82 14.49 33.66
C GLN A 68 1.03 15.56 32.89
N LEU A 69 -0.30 15.48 32.85
CA LEU A 69 -1.13 16.48 32.17
C LEU A 69 -1.10 17.83 32.90
N GLN A 70 -1.08 17.83 34.23
CA GLN A 70 -0.87 19.05 35.03
C GLN A 70 0.46 19.72 34.70
N HIS A 71 1.54 18.93 34.63
CA HIS A 71 2.87 19.43 34.28
C HIS A 71 2.92 19.97 32.84
N LEU A 72 2.42 19.22 31.86
CA LEU A 72 2.42 19.63 30.45
C LEU A 72 1.66 20.95 30.23
N ASN A 73 0.52 21.11 30.90
CA ASN A 73 -0.38 22.24 30.70
C ASN A 73 -0.18 23.38 31.69
N ASN A 74 0.74 23.22 32.66
CA ASN A 74 0.94 24.15 33.76
C ASN A 74 -0.37 24.50 34.50
N VAL A 75 -1.10 23.46 34.91
CA VAL A 75 -2.37 23.56 35.65
C VAL A 75 -2.36 22.66 36.88
N THR A 76 -3.33 22.87 37.76
CA THR A 76 -3.62 21.95 38.87
C THR A 76 -5.12 21.74 38.90
N PHE A 77 -5.57 20.50 38.81
CA PHE A 77 -6.98 20.16 38.92
C PHE A 77 -7.35 19.98 40.39
N SER A 78 -8.53 20.41 40.79
CA SER A 78 -9.21 19.84 41.96
C SER A 78 -9.63 18.39 41.66
N ASP A 79 -9.99 17.62 42.69
CA ASP A 79 -10.48 16.24 42.47
C ASP A 79 -11.79 16.23 41.68
N ALA A 80 -12.67 17.21 41.90
CA ALA A 80 -13.90 17.37 41.15
C ALA A 80 -13.63 17.73 39.68
N GLU A 81 -12.69 18.65 39.42
CA GLU A 81 -12.29 19.02 38.07
C GLU A 81 -11.65 17.86 37.32
N TRP A 82 -10.81 17.07 37.99
CA TRP A 82 -10.18 15.90 37.40
C TRP A 82 -11.22 14.82 37.02
N THR A 83 -12.14 14.50 37.92
CA THR A 83 -13.23 13.56 37.63
C THR A 83 -14.08 14.06 36.46
N ARG A 84 -14.44 15.35 36.45
CA ARG A 84 -15.17 15.96 35.33
C ARG A 84 -14.39 15.86 34.02
N PHE A 85 -13.09 16.16 34.02
CA PHE A 85 -12.25 16.03 32.83
C PHE A 85 -12.19 14.59 32.31
N LEU A 86 -12.15 13.59 33.21
CA LEU A 86 -12.25 12.17 32.84
C LEU A 86 -13.60 11.85 32.19
N GLU A 87 -14.71 12.19 32.84
CA GLU A 87 -16.05 11.82 32.37
C GLU A 87 -16.51 12.60 31.12
N GLU A 88 -16.07 13.85 30.97
CA GLU A 88 -16.47 14.74 29.88
C GLU A 88 -15.54 14.70 28.67
N TYR A 89 -14.33 14.18 28.80
CA TYR A 89 -13.37 14.18 27.70
C TYR A 89 -12.42 12.98 27.72
N LEU A 90 -11.60 12.79 28.76
CA LEU A 90 -10.47 11.86 28.65
C LEU A 90 -10.89 10.38 28.66
N ASP A 91 -11.81 9.99 29.54
CA ASP A 91 -12.29 8.61 29.67
C ASP A 91 -13.80 8.42 29.70
N LYS A 92 -14.49 9.00 28.69
CA LYS A 92 -15.93 8.78 28.51
C LYS A 92 -16.23 7.28 28.41
N PRO A 93 -17.23 6.75 29.15
CA PRO A 93 -17.59 5.34 29.06
C PRO A 93 -17.96 4.87 27.64
N ALA A 94 -18.58 5.76 26.85
CA ALA A 94 -18.96 5.50 25.47
C ALA A 94 -17.78 5.47 24.48
N ASP A 95 -16.59 5.92 24.89
CA ASP A 95 -15.43 5.93 24.00
C ASP A 95 -14.93 4.52 23.72
N ASN A 96 -14.80 4.24 22.44
CA ASN A 96 -14.11 3.07 21.92
C ASN A 96 -12.70 3.46 21.42
N LEU A 97 -11.95 2.47 20.90
CA LEU A 97 -10.61 2.68 20.34
C LEU A 97 -10.55 3.81 19.30
N ILE A 98 -11.58 3.95 18.46
CA ILE A 98 -11.63 4.94 17.39
C ILE A 98 -11.70 6.35 18.01
N GLU A 99 -12.55 6.56 19.01
CA GLU A 99 -12.66 7.85 19.71
C GLU A 99 -11.36 8.24 20.40
N LYS A 100 -10.68 7.29 21.07
CA LYS A 100 -9.38 7.55 21.69
C LYS A 100 -8.29 7.89 20.68
N THR A 101 -8.29 7.18 19.54
CA THR A 101 -7.39 7.46 18.41
C THR A 101 -7.66 8.86 17.85
N ARG A 102 -8.92 9.24 17.67
CA ARG A 102 -9.32 10.58 17.23
C ARG A 102 -8.85 11.66 18.20
N LYS A 103 -8.96 11.44 19.51
CA LYS A 103 -8.41 12.35 20.54
C LYS A 103 -6.89 12.51 20.43
N ILE A 104 -6.15 11.47 20.07
CA ILE A 104 -4.70 11.61 19.88
C ILE A 104 -4.35 12.38 18.60
N HIS A 105 -5.04 12.10 17.49
CA HIS A 105 -4.65 12.61 16.17
C HIS A 105 -5.30 13.94 15.79
N ASP A 106 -6.58 14.12 16.10
CA ASP A 106 -7.40 15.26 15.68
C ASP A 106 -7.79 16.14 16.88
N ASP A 107 -8.41 15.56 17.90
CA ASP A 107 -9.03 16.29 19.02
C ASP A 107 -8.13 16.33 20.27
N TYR A 108 -6.83 16.56 20.10
CA TYR A 108 -5.80 16.46 21.17
C TYR A 108 -5.76 17.62 22.16
N ILE A 109 -6.67 18.57 21.98
CA ILE A 109 -6.85 19.77 22.80
C ILE A 109 -8.30 19.77 23.27
N TYR A 110 -8.52 20.00 24.57
CA TYR A 110 -9.84 20.16 25.15
C TYR A 110 -9.97 21.52 25.83
N ASP A 111 -10.99 22.29 25.47
CA ASP A 111 -11.28 23.57 26.08
C ASP A 111 -11.99 23.33 27.43
N PHE A 112 -11.22 23.29 28.52
CA PHE A 112 -11.73 22.97 29.85
C PHE A 112 -12.13 24.22 30.62
N VAL A 113 -13.33 24.19 31.23
CA VAL A 113 -13.83 25.25 32.11
C VAL A 113 -13.57 24.87 33.56
N PHE A 114 -12.65 25.57 34.22
CA PHE A 114 -12.34 25.38 35.64
C PHE A 114 -13.49 25.87 36.53
N ASP A 115 -13.52 25.43 37.79
CA ASP A 115 -14.61 25.76 38.73
C ASP A 115 -14.69 27.26 39.04
N ASN A 116 -13.59 28.00 38.84
CA ASN A 116 -13.54 29.45 38.95
C ASN A 116 -14.00 30.20 37.68
N GLY A 117 -14.52 29.49 36.67
CA GLY A 117 -15.00 30.04 35.40
C GLY A 117 -13.90 30.32 34.36
N ARG A 118 -12.63 30.08 34.69
CA ARG A 118 -11.51 30.22 33.73
C ARG A 118 -11.60 29.12 32.68
N ILE A 119 -11.44 29.48 31.40
CA ILE A 119 -11.31 28.52 30.30
C ILE A 119 -9.84 28.38 29.94
N GLN A 120 -9.34 27.15 29.82
CA GLN A 120 -8.00 26.87 29.31
C GLN A 120 -7.99 25.61 28.45
N ASN A 121 -7.19 25.67 27.38
CA ASN A 121 -6.93 24.55 26.48
C ASN A 121 -6.01 23.54 27.17
N ILE A 122 -6.51 22.33 27.40
CA ILE A 122 -5.77 21.21 27.97
C ILE A 122 -5.32 20.31 26.82
N TYR A 123 -4.00 20.20 26.65
CA TYR A 123 -3.34 19.40 25.64
C TYR A 123 -3.05 18.01 26.18
N LEU A 124 -3.31 16.97 25.38
CA LEU A 124 -2.81 15.61 25.64
C LEU A 124 -1.36 15.43 25.20
N LEU A 125 -0.97 16.13 24.14
CA LEU A 125 0.34 16.08 23.50
C LEU A 125 0.74 17.48 23.04
N ASP A 126 1.98 17.88 23.27
CA ASP A 126 2.57 19.03 22.59
C ASP A 126 3.08 18.58 21.22
N LYS A 127 2.28 18.85 20.17
CA LYS A 127 2.63 18.50 18.80
C LYS A 127 3.58 19.51 18.14
N LYS A 128 3.63 20.75 18.65
CA LYS A 128 4.49 21.81 18.09
C LYS A 128 5.93 21.62 18.56
N ASN A 129 6.11 21.33 19.85
CA ASN A 129 7.39 21.03 20.43
C ASN A 129 7.36 19.62 21.06
N ILE A 130 7.59 18.62 20.23
CA ILE A 130 7.46 17.21 20.63
C ILE A 130 8.36 16.83 21.82
N THR A 131 9.48 17.52 22.06
CA THR A 131 10.39 17.22 23.17
C THR A 131 9.82 17.57 24.55
N ASN A 132 8.75 18.38 24.60
CA ASN A 132 8.05 18.70 25.85
C ASN A 132 7.24 17.50 26.38
N ASN A 133 6.96 16.50 25.55
CA ASN A 133 6.24 15.31 25.97
C ASN A 133 7.14 14.39 26.81
N LYS A 134 6.63 13.95 27.96
CA LYS A 134 7.34 13.05 28.88
C LYS A 134 7.15 11.60 28.45
N LEU A 135 8.25 10.86 28.33
CA LEU A 135 8.25 9.42 28.06
C LEU A 135 8.57 8.64 29.33
N GLN A 136 7.69 7.69 29.66
CA GLN A 136 7.81 6.78 30.79
C GLN A 136 7.63 5.34 30.31
N VAL A 137 8.12 4.36 31.07
CA VAL A 137 7.96 2.93 30.78
C VAL A 137 7.48 2.21 32.02
N ILE A 138 6.49 1.34 31.84
CA ILE A 138 5.94 0.45 32.86
C ILE A 138 6.00 -0.99 32.33
N ASN A 139 5.98 -1.97 33.23
CA ASN A 139 5.97 -3.38 32.87
C ASN A 139 5.05 -4.17 33.80
N GLN A 140 4.69 -5.39 33.39
CA GLN A 140 3.91 -6.34 34.20
C GLN A 140 2.60 -5.74 34.74
N PHE A 141 1.94 -4.90 33.94
CA PHE A 141 0.67 -4.28 34.33
C PHE A 141 -0.43 -5.34 34.35
N GLU A 142 -1.10 -5.48 35.48
CA GLU A 142 -2.16 -6.47 35.67
C GLU A 142 -3.51 -5.82 35.38
N GLN A 143 -4.21 -6.34 34.36
CA GLN A 143 -5.59 -5.97 34.09
C GLN A 143 -6.46 -7.22 34.22
N THR A 144 -7.32 -7.22 35.23
CA THR A 144 -8.26 -8.32 35.47
C THR A 144 -9.27 -8.35 34.32
N GLY A 145 -9.21 -9.38 33.46
CA GLY A 145 -10.10 -9.60 32.32
C GLY A 145 -11.22 -10.61 32.64
N ASN A 146 -11.59 -11.44 31.66
CA ASN A 146 -12.17 -12.77 31.93
C ASN A 146 -11.09 -13.78 32.40
N TYR A 147 -9.82 -13.42 32.18
CA TYR A 147 -8.60 -14.10 32.64
C TYR A 147 -7.61 -13.03 33.10
N ASP A 148 -6.68 -13.37 34.00
CA ASP A 148 -5.58 -12.48 34.40
C ASP A 148 -4.60 -12.33 33.24
N ASN A 149 -4.58 -11.13 32.65
CA ASN A 149 -3.66 -10.78 31.57
C ASN A 149 -2.56 -9.87 32.12
N ARG A 150 -1.33 -10.25 31.83
CA ARG A 150 -0.11 -9.53 32.24
C ARG A 150 0.54 -8.95 31.00
N TYR A 151 0.65 -7.63 30.97
CA TYR A 151 1.24 -6.89 29.87
C TYR A 151 2.75 -6.78 30.06
N ASP A 152 3.53 -7.18 29.05
CA ASP A 152 4.99 -7.22 29.15
C ASP A 152 5.57 -5.81 29.39
N VAL A 153 5.58 -4.94 28.38
CA VAL A 153 6.11 -3.57 28.51
C VAL A 153 5.20 -2.56 27.82
N THR A 154 4.93 -1.43 28.48
CA THR A 154 4.12 -0.34 27.92
C THR A 154 4.85 0.98 28.07
N ILE A 155 4.92 1.75 26.98
CA ILE A 155 5.49 3.09 26.97
C ILE A 155 4.36 4.11 27.09
N LEU A 156 4.50 4.99 28.08
CA LEU A 156 3.57 6.08 28.33
C LEU A 156 4.10 7.38 27.74
N VAL A 157 3.23 8.15 27.09
CA VAL A 157 3.50 9.53 26.65
C VAL A 157 2.58 10.45 27.45
N ASN A 158 3.16 11.32 28.26
CA ASN A 158 2.42 12.13 29.23
C ASN A 158 1.45 11.30 30.10
N GLY A 159 1.88 10.09 30.49
CA GLY A 159 1.07 9.15 31.27
C GLY A 159 0.04 8.33 30.49
N LEU A 160 -0.22 8.63 29.21
CA LEU A 160 -1.12 7.82 28.36
C LEU A 160 -0.38 6.61 27.77
N PRO A 161 -0.96 5.38 27.83
CA PRO A 161 -0.35 4.20 27.22
C PRO A 161 -0.52 4.24 25.70
N LEU A 162 0.51 4.70 24.98
CA LEU A 162 0.44 4.87 23.52
C LEU A 162 1.20 3.80 22.74
N VAL A 163 2.17 3.11 23.35
CA VAL A 163 2.90 2.01 22.72
C VAL A 163 2.91 0.81 23.65
N HIS A 164 2.53 -0.35 23.12
CA HIS A 164 2.56 -1.60 23.85
C HIS A 164 3.50 -2.59 23.16
N VAL A 165 4.39 -3.20 23.93
CA VAL A 165 5.45 -4.09 23.46
C VAL A 165 5.22 -5.48 24.05
N GLU A 166 5.09 -6.47 23.18
CA GLU A 166 4.96 -7.88 23.52
C GLU A 166 6.25 -8.62 23.17
N LEU A 167 6.82 -9.31 24.15
CA LEU A 167 8.08 -10.03 24.03
C LEU A 167 7.85 -11.54 24.04
N LYS A 168 8.70 -12.26 23.32
CA LYS A 168 8.73 -13.73 23.28
C LYS A 168 10.14 -14.26 23.41
N LYS A 169 10.28 -15.49 23.88
CA LYS A 169 11.57 -16.20 23.92
C LYS A 169 12.16 -16.31 22.53
N ARG A 170 13.49 -16.17 22.44
CA ARG A 170 14.24 -16.44 21.20
C ARG A 170 13.91 -17.86 20.71
N GLY A 171 13.58 -17.99 19.42
CA GLY A 171 13.20 -19.26 18.79
C GLY A 171 11.69 -19.51 18.69
N VAL A 172 10.86 -18.74 19.40
CA VAL A 172 9.40 -18.73 19.18
C VAL A 172 9.07 -17.93 17.93
N ALA A 173 8.11 -18.41 17.14
CA ALA A 173 7.65 -17.69 15.96
C ALA A 173 6.94 -16.40 16.39
N ILE A 174 7.40 -15.24 15.90
CA ILE A 174 6.85 -13.92 16.24
C ILE A 174 5.34 -13.78 15.96
N ARG A 175 4.79 -14.65 15.09
CA ARG A 175 3.35 -14.74 14.82
C ARG A 175 2.53 -15.13 16.05
N GLU A 176 3.12 -15.84 17.02
CA GLU A 176 2.46 -16.15 18.29
C GLU A 176 2.23 -14.88 19.13
N ALA A 177 3.22 -13.99 19.22
CA ALA A 177 3.05 -12.67 19.85
C ALA A 177 1.94 -11.85 19.19
N PHE A 178 1.87 -11.87 17.85
CA PHE A 178 0.81 -11.19 17.11
C PHE A 178 -0.59 -11.72 17.50
N ASN A 179 -0.77 -13.04 17.58
CA ASN A 179 -2.04 -13.65 17.98
C ASN A 179 -2.41 -13.29 19.44
N GLN A 180 -1.41 -13.18 20.32
CA GLN A 180 -1.59 -12.79 21.71
C GLN A 180 -2.10 -11.35 21.86
N ILE A 181 -1.53 -10.39 21.12
CA ILE A 181 -2.05 -9.02 21.07
C ILE A 181 -3.50 -8.99 20.56
N HIS A 182 -3.81 -9.78 19.54
CA HIS A 182 -5.17 -9.82 18.99
C HIS A 182 -6.20 -10.38 19.99
N ARG A 183 -5.77 -11.25 20.92
CA ARG A 183 -6.58 -11.71 22.05
C ARG A 183 -6.78 -10.58 23.07
N TYR A 184 -5.73 -9.86 23.47
CA TYR A 184 -5.83 -8.74 24.42
C TYR A 184 -6.73 -7.61 23.95
N SER A 185 -6.64 -7.27 22.66
CA SER A 185 -7.53 -6.29 22.02
C SER A 185 -9.00 -6.67 22.12
N LYS A 186 -9.34 -7.97 22.08
CA LYS A 186 -10.73 -8.43 22.20
C LYS A 186 -11.22 -8.53 23.64
N GLU A 187 -10.34 -8.89 24.57
CA GLU A 187 -10.74 -9.34 25.91
C GLU A 187 -10.53 -8.30 27.02
N SER A 188 -9.45 -7.51 26.97
CA SER A 188 -9.01 -6.70 28.12
C SER A 188 -8.92 -5.20 27.82
N PHE A 189 -8.39 -4.82 26.64
CA PHE A 189 -8.30 -3.41 26.26
C PHE A 189 -9.68 -2.73 26.09
N ASN A 190 -10.75 -3.51 25.87
CA ASN A 190 -12.09 -2.99 25.61
C ASN A 190 -13.04 -3.00 26.83
N LYS A 191 -12.56 -3.24 28.06
CA LYS A 191 -13.40 -3.04 29.25
C LYS A 191 -13.86 -1.58 29.38
N GLU A 192 -14.95 -1.36 30.11
CA GLU A 192 -15.40 -0.02 30.51
C GLU A 192 -14.25 0.69 31.24
N ASN A 193 -13.98 1.95 30.85
CA ASN A 193 -12.95 2.83 31.43
C ASN A 193 -11.51 2.26 31.40
N SER A 194 -11.03 1.84 30.22
CA SER A 194 -9.65 1.37 30.04
C SER A 194 -8.82 2.38 29.26
N LEU A 195 -7.82 2.97 29.93
CA LEU A 195 -6.84 3.86 29.28
C LEU A 195 -6.04 3.16 28.18
N PHE A 196 -5.92 1.83 28.19
CA PHE A 196 -5.23 1.09 27.12
C PHE A 196 -5.92 1.17 25.75
N LYS A 197 -7.18 1.66 25.69
CA LYS A 197 -7.82 2.07 24.43
C LYS A 197 -7.04 3.20 23.72
N TYR A 198 -6.16 3.92 24.40
CA TYR A 198 -5.28 4.92 23.80
C TYR A 198 -4.07 4.33 23.07
N THR A 199 -3.81 3.02 23.14
CA THR A 199 -2.67 2.39 22.47
C THR A 199 -2.73 2.67 20.97
N GLN A 200 -1.67 3.25 20.40
CA GLN A 200 -1.57 3.59 18.98
C GLN A 200 -0.69 2.59 18.22
N ILE A 201 0.42 2.19 18.84
CA ILE A 201 1.45 1.34 18.23
C ILE A 201 1.61 0.06 19.04
N PHE A 202 1.53 -1.08 18.38
CA PHE A 202 1.99 -2.35 18.92
C PHE A 202 3.37 -2.67 18.39
N VAL A 203 4.23 -3.18 19.26
CA VAL A 203 5.54 -3.75 18.91
C VAL A 203 5.54 -5.21 19.37
N ILE A 204 5.99 -6.11 18.50
CA ILE A 204 6.19 -7.52 18.81
C ILE A 204 7.65 -7.86 18.56
N SER A 205 8.28 -8.59 19.48
CA SER A 205 9.65 -9.07 19.29
C SER A 205 9.88 -10.43 19.92
N ASN A 206 10.74 -11.22 19.30
CA ASN A 206 11.34 -12.41 19.90
C ASN A 206 12.85 -12.26 20.15
N GLY A 207 13.34 -11.01 20.18
CA GLY A 207 14.75 -10.65 20.28
C GLY A 207 15.44 -10.53 18.92
N THR A 208 15.22 -11.46 17.97
CA THR A 208 15.91 -11.49 16.67
C THR A 208 15.11 -10.87 15.52
N ASP A 209 13.78 -10.85 15.63
CA ASP A 209 12.88 -10.15 14.71
C ASP A 209 11.93 -9.27 15.51
N THR A 210 11.88 -8.00 15.14
CA THR A 210 11.08 -6.97 15.80
C THR A 210 10.22 -6.28 14.77
N ARG A 211 8.92 -6.26 15.00
CA ARG A 211 7.91 -5.68 14.10
C ARG A 211 6.98 -4.77 14.86
N TYR A 212 6.45 -3.76 14.19
CA TYR A 212 5.45 -2.85 14.73
C TYR A 212 4.24 -2.73 13.79
N PHE A 213 3.09 -2.34 14.34
CA PHE A 213 1.85 -2.14 13.60
C PHE A 213 0.89 -1.22 14.35
N ALA A 214 -0.08 -0.66 13.61
CA ALA A 214 -1.10 0.23 14.14
C ALA A 214 -2.16 -0.55 14.93
N ASN A 215 -2.66 0.03 16.02
CA ASN A 215 -3.88 -0.44 16.68
C ASN A 215 -5.11 0.03 15.90
N THR A 216 -5.61 -0.80 14.97
CA THR A 216 -6.80 -0.51 14.16
C THR A 216 -7.88 -1.56 14.40
N THR A 217 -9.15 -1.23 14.14
CA THR A 217 -10.27 -2.20 14.22
C THR A 217 -10.53 -2.91 12.88
N LYS A 218 -9.94 -2.44 11.78
CA LYS A 218 -10.15 -2.95 10.42
C LYS A 218 -9.52 -4.33 10.24
N ARG A 219 -10.35 -5.38 10.15
CA ARG A 219 -9.91 -6.79 10.04
C ARG A 219 -9.01 -7.07 8.84
N ASP A 220 -9.24 -6.41 7.72
CA ASP A 220 -8.44 -6.53 6.49
C ASP A 220 -7.05 -5.89 6.63
N LYS A 221 -6.85 -4.98 7.58
CA LYS A 221 -5.55 -4.37 7.92
C LYS A 221 -4.92 -4.92 9.20
N ASN A 222 -5.65 -5.76 9.95
CA ASN A 222 -5.21 -6.46 11.16
C ASN A 222 -4.67 -7.86 10.86
N SER A 223 -3.99 -8.06 9.74
CA SER A 223 -3.25 -9.29 9.46
C SER A 223 -1.77 -9.11 9.78
N TYR A 224 -1.10 -10.23 10.07
CA TYR A 224 0.34 -10.25 10.27
C TYR A 224 1.12 -9.63 9.08
N ASP A 225 0.57 -9.69 7.88
CA ASP A 225 1.19 -9.17 6.66
C ASP A 225 1.34 -7.62 6.67
N PHE A 226 0.52 -6.94 7.48
CA PHE A 226 0.59 -5.48 7.69
C PHE A 226 1.58 -5.06 8.77
N THR A 227 2.18 -6.01 9.51
CA THR A 227 3.26 -5.72 10.45
C THR A 227 4.54 -5.31 9.71
N MET A 228 5.32 -4.41 10.28
CA MET A 228 6.43 -3.74 9.59
C MET A 228 7.70 -3.84 10.42
N ASN A 229 8.84 -4.07 9.77
CA ASN A 229 10.15 -3.90 10.40
C ASN A 229 10.58 -2.42 10.29
N TRP A 230 11.43 -1.97 11.21
CA TRP A 230 12.16 -0.70 11.03
C TRP A 230 13.28 -0.88 10.02
N ALA A 231 13.78 0.21 9.45
CA ALA A 231 14.82 0.16 8.42
C ALA A 231 15.63 1.45 8.36
N THR A 232 16.81 1.37 7.73
CA THR A 232 17.60 2.54 7.32
C THR A 232 17.03 3.15 6.04
N ALA A 233 17.53 4.32 5.64
CA ALA A 233 17.12 5.00 4.40
C ALA A 233 17.51 4.23 3.12
N LYS A 234 18.44 3.26 3.24
CA LYS A 234 18.78 2.32 2.16
C LYS A 234 17.84 1.12 2.10
N ASN A 235 16.74 1.15 2.85
CA ASN A 235 15.76 0.08 3.01
C ASN A 235 16.35 -1.21 3.61
N THR A 236 17.47 -1.13 4.35
CA THR A 236 18.03 -2.29 5.05
C THR A 236 17.28 -2.50 6.36
N LEU A 237 16.72 -3.69 6.56
CA LEU A 237 15.89 -4.00 7.73
C LEU A 237 16.69 -4.00 9.03
N ILE A 238 16.12 -3.39 10.06
CA ILE A 238 16.58 -3.42 11.45
C ILE A 238 15.63 -4.35 12.21
N LYS A 239 16.13 -5.56 12.51
CA LYS A 239 15.31 -6.66 13.05
C LYS A 239 15.57 -6.94 14.53
N ASP A 240 16.83 -6.90 14.95
CA ASP A 240 17.20 -7.21 16.33
C ASP A 240 16.62 -6.15 17.30
N LEU A 241 16.15 -6.60 18.46
CA LEU A 241 15.52 -5.73 19.46
C LEU A 241 16.46 -4.63 19.96
N LYS A 242 17.76 -4.90 20.10
CA LYS A 242 18.74 -3.89 20.55
C LYS A 242 18.85 -2.75 19.55
N ASP A 243 19.04 -3.09 18.29
CA ASP A 243 19.16 -2.11 17.22
C ASP A 243 17.84 -1.36 17.00
N PHE A 244 16.70 -2.05 17.09
CA PHE A 244 15.37 -1.42 17.05
C PHE A 244 15.19 -0.42 18.19
N THR A 245 15.62 -0.79 19.41
CA THR A 245 15.54 0.07 20.59
C THR A 245 16.44 1.29 20.43
N ALA A 246 17.67 1.11 19.94
CA ALA A 246 18.63 2.19 19.72
C ALA A 246 18.25 3.16 18.59
N THR A 247 17.30 2.78 17.72
CA THR A 247 16.90 3.57 16.54
C THR A 247 15.45 4.04 16.60
N PHE A 248 14.47 3.12 16.51
CA PHE A 248 13.04 3.43 16.49
C PHE A 248 12.54 3.99 17.83
N LEU A 249 13.01 3.42 18.95
CA LEU A 249 12.59 3.83 20.29
C LEU A 249 13.42 4.98 20.88
N GLN A 250 14.27 5.63 20.08
CA GLN A 250 14.80 6.94 20.46
C GLN A 250 13.66 7.92 20.69
N LYS A 251 13.71 8.72 21.76
CA LYS A 251 12.60 9.61 22.15
C LYS A 251 12.10 10.47 20.99
N HIS A 252 13.03 11.13 20.31
CA HIS A 252 12.72 12.00 19.17
C HIS A 252 12.11 11.22 18.00
N THR A 253 12.61 10.01 17.71
CA THR A 253 12.09 9.14 16.65
C THR A 253 10.67 8.67 16.98
N LEU A 254 10.46 8.09 18.15
CA LEU A 254 9.16 7.55 18.55
C LEU A 254 8.08 8.63 18.56
N LEU A 255 8.37 9.78 19.15
CA LEU A 255 7.41 10.90 19.22
C LEU A 255 7.09 11.46 17.83
N ASN A 256 8.09 11.60 16.95
CA ASN A 256 7.82 11.98 15.56
C ASN A 256 6.97 10.92 14.84
N VAL A 257 7.26 9.63 15.00
CA VAL A 257 6.46 8.57 14.38
C VAL A 257 5.00 8.66 14.84
N LEU A 258 4.78 8.83 16.14
CA LEU A 258 3.46 8.88 16.75
C LEU A 258 2.67 10.13 16.33
N VAL A 259 3.32 11.31 16.35
CA VAL A 259 2.65 12.60 16.11
C VAL A 259 2.59 12.95 14.63
N ASN A 260 3.72 12.80 13.92
CA ASN A 260 3.91 13.30 12.57
C ASN A 260 3.78 12.23 11.50
N TYR A 261 3.97 10.94 11.80
CA TYR A 261 3.97 9.88 10.78
C TYR A 261 2.91 8.78 10.99
N CYS A 262 1.98 9.03 11.91
CA CYS A 262 0.69 8.35 11.93
C CYS A 262 -0.35 9.16 11.14
N VAL A 263 -1.26 8.44 10.48
CA VAL A 263 -2.38 9.01 9.73
C VAL A 263 -3.66 8.33 10.19
N PHE A 264 -4.59 9.14 10.68
CA PHE A 264 -5.95 8.70 10.99
C PHE A 264 -6.87 9.21 9.86
N ASP A 265 -7.34 8.30 9.02
CA ASP A 265 -8.06 8.63 7.78
C ASP A 265 -9.57 8.84 7.99
N VAL A 266 -10.27 9.36 6.98
CA VAL A 266 -11.75 9.59 7.02
C VAL A 266 -12.58 8.30 7.05
N SER A 267 -11.93 7.14 7.09
CA SER A 267 -12.54 5.82 7.23
C SER A 267 -12.29 5.24 8.62
N ASP A 268 -11.92 6.09 9.58
CA ASP A 268 -11.61 5.76 10.97
C ASP A 268 -10.51 4.70 11.10
N THR A 269 -9.50 4.78 10.22
CA THR A 269 -8.41 3.83 10.17
C THR A 269 -7.09 4.48 10.51
N LEU A 270 -6.45 4.00 11.57
CA LEU A 270 -5.08 4.37 11.92
C LEU A 270 -4.08 3.64 11.01
N LEU A 271 -3.17 4.40 10.42
CA LEU A 271 -2.07 3.94 9.58
C LEU A 271 -0.77 4.52 10.11
N ILE A 272 0.26 3.68 10.24
CA ILE A 272 1.63 4.14 10.52
C ILE A 272 2.40 4.11 9.21
N MET A 273 3.07 5.21 8.87
CA MET A 273 3.91 5.27 7.67
C MET A 273 5.09 4.30 7.80
N ARG A 274 5.45 3.66 6.68
CA ARG A 274 6.61 2.78 6.59
C ARG A 274 7.92 3.58 6.60
N PRO A 275 9.07 2.98 6.98
CA PRO A 275 10.32 3.71 7.07
C PRO A 275 10.69 4.45 5.79
N TYR A 276 10.52 3.83 4.61
CA TYR A 276 10.78 4.48 3.32
C TYR A 276 9.84 5.66 3.02
N GLN A 277 8.62 5.65 3.56
CA GLN A 277 7.66 6.76 3.41
C GLN A 277 8.08 7.94 4.30
N ILE A 278 8.50 7.65 5.54
CA ILE A 278 9.04 8.63 6.47
C ILE A 278 10.31 9.25 5.89
N ALA A 279 11.24 8.41 5.40
CA ALA A 279 12.49 8.81 4.78
C ALA A 279 12.29 9.76 3.59
N ALA A 280 11.33 9.46 2.71
CA ALA A 280 10.97 10.35 1.61
C ALA A 280 10.41 11.68 2.11
N THR A 281 9.53 11.65 3.11
CA THR A 281 8.84 12.83 3.64
C THR A 281 9.82 13.78 4.34
N GLU A 282 10.67 13.27 5.22
CA GLU A 282 11.66 14.10 5.93
C GLU A 282 12.67 14.74 4.97
N ARG A 283 13.06 14.03 3.89
CA ARG A 283 13.97 14.55 2.86
C ARG A 283 13.34 15.66 2.04
N ILE A 284 12.05 15.55 1.70
CA ILE A 284 11.31 16.65 1.07
C ILE A 284 11.26 17.87 1.99
N LEU A 285 10.85 17.69 3.25
CA LEU A 285 10.75 18.80 4.21
C LEU A 285 12.11 19.47 4.47
N TRP A 286 13.17 18.66 4.60
CA TRP A 286 14.52 19.17 4.72
C TRP A 286 14.96 19.92 3.46
N LYS A 287 14.64 19.41 2.27
CA LYS A 287 14.98 20.06 1.00
C LYS A 287 14.28 21.41 0.84
N ILE A 288 13.02 21.52 1.24
CA ILE A 288 12.29 22.79 1.27
C ILE A 288 12.98 23.78 2.22
N LYS A 289 13.26 23.36 3.46
CA LYS A 289 13.91 24.20 4.49
C LYS A 289 15.29 24.68 4.05
N SER A 290 16.15 23.78 3.57
CA SER A 290 17.51 24.10 3.16
C SER A 290 17.53 25.02 1.94
N SER A 291 16.66 24.78 0.97
CA SER A 291 16.52 25.61 -0.22
C SER A 291 15.99 27.02 0.10
N TYR A 292 15.02 27.14 1.02
CA TYR A 292 14.56 28.43 1.53
C TYR A 292 15.66 29.22 2.25
N GLN A 293 16.40 28.58 3.15
CA GLN A 293 17.52 29.20 3.88
C GLN A 293 18.62 29.69 2.94
N ALA A 294 18.94 28.90 1.90
CA ALA A 294 19.88 29.26 0.86
C ALA A 294 19.36 30.31 -0.13
N LYS A 295 18.09 30.70 -0.02
CA LYS A 295 17.36 31.53 -1.01
C LYS A 295 17.45 30.99 -2.43
N ASN A 296 17.46 29.66 -2.56
CA ASN A 296 17.57 28.92 -3.80
C ASN A 296 16.22 28.27 -4.11
N TRP A 297 15.40 28.90 -4.96
CA TRP A 297 14.07 28.42 -5.36
C TRP A 297 13.90 28.49 -6.87
N SER A 298 12.82 27.90 -7.39
CA SER A 298 12.43 27.96 -8.81
C SER A 298 13.44 27.33 -9.77
N ASN A 299 14.15 26.31 -9.30
CA ASN A 299 15.06 25.52 -10.14
C ASN A 299 15.13 24.07 -9.66
N LYS A 300 15.72 23.21 -10.49
CA LYS A 300 15.86 21.77 -10.23
C LYS A 300 16.62 21.43 -8.94
N GLU A 301 17.52 22.30 -8.48
CA GLU A 301 18.28 22.06 -7.24
C GLU A 301 17.49 22.41 -5.99
N SER A 302 16.38 23.15 -6.12
CA SER A 302 15.45 23.46 -5.02
C SER A 302 14.41 22.36 -4.77
N GLY A 303 14.28 21.42 -5.71
CA GLY A 303 13.32 20.32 -5.69
C GLY A 303 13.97 18.94 -5.58
N GLY A 304 13.23 17.93 -6.03
CA GLY A 304 13.70 16.56 -6.21
C GLY A 304 12.56 15.59 -6.50
N TYR A 305 12.85 14.32 -6.72
CA TYR A 305 11.81 13.31 -6.92
C TYR A 305 11.98 12.10 -5.99
N ILE A 306 10.86 11.42 -5.74
CA ILE A 306 10.76 10.20 -4.96
C ILE A 306 10.38 9.06 -5.88
N TRP A 307 11.25 8.06 -5.97
CA TRP A 307 11.02 6.87 -6.77
C TRP A 307 10.53 5.71 -5.90
N HIS A 308 9.21 5.62 -5.75
CA HIS A 308 8.57 4.61 -4.91
C HIS A 308 7.69 3.72 -5.79
N THR A 309 7.95 2.41 -5.82
CA THR A 309 7.28 1.48 -6.73
C THR A 309 5.75 1.55 -6.64
N THR A 310 5.08 1.18 -7.72
CA THR A 310 3.62 1.16 -7.80
C THR A 310 3.04 0.29 -6.68
N GLY A 311 2.12 0.88 -5.91
CA GLY A 311 1.50 0.21 -4.78
C GLY A 311 2.26 0.25 -3.45
N SER A 312 3.42 0.90 -3.38
CA SER A 312 4.13 1.13 -2.12
C SER A 312 3.45 2.11 -1.15
N GLY A 313 2.39 2.82 -1.58
CA GLY A 313 1.69 3.82 -0.77
C GLY A 313 2.09 5.28 -1.09
N LYS A 314 2.51 5.56 -2.33
CA LYS A 314 2.90 6.91 -2.80
C LYS A 314 1.90 8.00 -2.44
N THR A 315 0.63 7.82 -2.78
CA THR A 315 -0.44 8.80 -2.53
C THR A 315 -0.57 9.17 -1.06
N LEU A 316 -0.42 8.20 -0.14
CA LEU A 316 -0.41 8.48 1.30
C LEU A 316 0.83 9.31 1.69
N THR A 317 2.00 8.91 1.18
CA THR A 317 3.27 9.59 1.46
C THR A 317 3.28 11.03 0.95
N SER A 318 2.90 11.23 -0.31
CA SER A 318 2.92 12.52 -0.99
C SER A 318 1.90 13.48 -0.37
N PHE A 319 0.71 12.98 -0.04
CA PHE A 319 -0.29 13.76 0.68
C PHE A 319 0.17 14.17 2.08
N LYS A 320 0.77 13.25 2.85
CA LYS A 320 1.29 13.56 4.19
C LYS A 320 2.46 14.56 4.12
N ALA A 321 3.34 14.43 3.14
CA ALA A 321 4.39 15.41 2.89
C ALA A 321 3.81 16.80 2.56
N ALA A 322 2.74 16.87 1.75
CA ALA A 322 2.06 18.12 1.46
C ALA A 322 1.48 18.76 2.72
N ARG A 323 0.82 17.97 3.57
CA ARG A 323 0.26 18.44 4.85
C ARG A 323 1.37 18.98 5.76
N LEU A 324 2.44 18.23 5.98
CA LEU A 324 3.54 18.70 6.84
C LEU A 324 4.26 19.93 6.26
N ALA A 325 4.29 20.09 4.92
CA ALA A 325 4.83 21.30 4.30
C ALA A 325 3.99 22.55 4.59
N THR A 326 2.69 22.41 4.88
CA THR A 326 1.85 23.57 5.29
C THR A 326 2.20 24.11 6.66
N GLU A 327 2.79 23.28 7.53
CA GLU A 327 3.21 23.64 8.89
C GLU A 327 4.52 24.45 8.88
N LEU A 328 5.14 24.65 7.71
CA LEU A 328 6.29 25.55 7.55
C LEU A 328 5.79 26.99 7.47
N ASP A 329 6.15 27.81 8.46
CA ASP A 329 5.65 29.19 8.60
C ASP A 329 5.90 30.06 7.36
N PHE A 330 7.04 29.86 6.69
CA PHE A 330 7.44 30.61 5.50
C PHE A 330 6.80 30.14 4.18
N ILE A 331 6.05 29.04 4.20
CA ILE A 331 5.31 28.54 3.03
C ILE A 331 3.90 29.12 3.05
N GLU A 332 3.48 29.68 1.92
CA GLU A 332 2.19 30.36 1.76
C GLU A 332 1.12 29.39 1.26
N LYS A 333 1.43 28.59 0.24
CA LYS A 333 0.54 27.54 -0.28
C LYS A 333 1.31 26.28 -0.66
N VAL A 334 0.63 25.15 -0.53
CA VAL A 334 1.10 23.83 -0.98
C VAL A 334 0.08 23.28 -1.97
N PHE A 335 0.48 23.15 -3.23
CA PHE A 335 -0.29 22.48 -4.27
C PHE A 335 0.02 20.99 -4.25
N PHE A 336 -0.99 20.20 -3.94
CA PHE A 336 -0.96 18.76 -4.11
C PHE A 336 -1.68 18.41 -5.42
N VAL A 337 -0.90 18.00 -6.41
CA VAL A 337 -1.34 17.81 -7.79
C VAL A 337 -1.41 16.33 -8.12
N VAL A 338 -2.59 15.87 -8.50
CA VAL A 338 -2.84 14.47 -8.88
C VAL A 338 -3.29 14.35 -10.32
N ASP A 339 -3.19 13.17 -10.92
CA ASP A 339 -3.84 12.89 -12.19
C ASP A 339 -5.29 12.40 -12.01
N ARG A 340 -6.16 12.74 -12.96
CA ARG A 340 -7.60 12.43 -12.94
C ARG A 340 -7.89 10.93 -12.92
N LYS A 341 -7.02 10.09 -13.49
CA LYS A 341 -7.21 8.63 -13.54
C LYS A 341 -6.90 7.94 -12.22
N ASP A 342 -6.06 8.56 -11.39
CA ASP A 342 -5.60 8.01 -10.12
C ASP A 342 -6.51 8.42 -8.95
N LEU A 343 -7.50 9.27 -9.21
CA LEU A 343 -8.55 9.68 -8.28
C LEU A 343 -9.60 8.58 -8.11
N ASP A 344 -9.34 7.65 -7.18
CA ASP A 344 -10.37 6.74 -6.69
C ASP A 344 -11.33 7.42 -5.69
N TYR A 345 -12.44 6.75 -5.39
CA TYR A 345 -13.48 7.29 -4.49
C TYR A 345 -12.95 7.59 -3.08
N GLN A 346 -12.01 6.79 -2.57
CA GLN A 346 -11.47 6.95 -1.21
C GLN A 346 -10.57 8.18 -1.14
N THR A 347 -9.72 8.34 -2.14
CA THR A 347 -8.81 9.46 -2.35
C THR A 347 -9.59 10.78 -2.51
N MET A 348 -10.68 10.76 -3.28
CA MET A 348 -11.60 11.90 -3.38
C MET A 348 -12.20 12.29 -2.02
N LYS A 349 -12.69 11.32 -1.24
CA LYS A 349 -13.31 11.60 0.07
C LYS A 349 -12.31 12.21 1.04
N GLU A 350 -11.07 11.69 1.06
CA GLU A 350 -9.99 12.24 1.87
C GLU A 350 -9.71 13.69 1.47
N TYR A 351 -9.56 13.99 0.18
CA TYR A 351 -9.26 15.34 -0.29
C TYR A 351 -10.40 16.33 -0.10
N GLN A 352 -11.66 15.90 -0.17
CA GLN A 352 -12.82 16.76 0.07
C GLN A 352 -12.83 17.32 1.50
N ARG A 353 -12.24 16.61 2.49
CA ARG A 353 -12.05 17.13 3.87
C ARG A 353 -11.17 18.37 3.90
N PHE A 354 -10.15 18.42 3.04
CA PHE A 354 -9.12 19.46 3.05
C PHE A 354 -9.38 20.57 2.04
N SER A 355 -9.99 20.28 0.89
CA SER A 355 -10.29 21.27 -0.13
C SER A 355 -11.64 20.99 -0.80
N PRO A 356 -12.77 21.30 -0.13
CA PRO A 356 -14.10 21.07 -0.67
C PRO A 356 -14.24 21.60 -2.12
N ASP A 357 -14.80 20.78 -3.00
CA ASP A 357 -15.14 21.07 -4.40
C ASP A 357 -13.96 21.34 -5.36
N SER A 358 -12.72 21.18 -4.90
CA SER A 358 -11.51 21.41 -5.71
C SER A 358 -11.16 20.21 -6.59
N VAL A 359 -11.47 19.01 -6.10
CA VAL A 359 -10.98 17.75 -6.67
C VAL A 359 -12.12 16.98 -7.29
N ASN A 360 -12.31 17.19 -8.59
CA ASN A 360 -13.25 16.45 -9.41
C ASN A 360 -12.76 16.46 -10.86
N GLY A 361 -13.32 15.57 -11.69
CA GLY A 361 -12.94 15.42 -13.10
C GLY A 361 -13.39 16.54 -14.03
N SER A 362 -13.97 17.64 -13.52
CA SER A 362 -14.32 18.81 -14.34
C SER A 362 -13.08 19.59 -14.76
N GLU A 363 -13.15 20.34 -15.86
CA GLU A 363 -12.11 21.30 -16.25
C GLU A 363 -12.25 22.67 -15.59
N SER A 364 -13.35 22.91 -14.85
CA SER A 364 -13.62 24.21 -14.24
C SER A 364 -12.54 24.63 -13.24
N THR A 365 -11.96 25.81 -13.47
CA THR A 365 -10.94 26.44 -12.62
C THR A 365 -11.54 27.31 -11.51
N ALA A 366 -12.85 27.56 -11.52
CA ALA A 366 -13.52 28.44 -10.56
C ALA A 366 -13.40 27.93 -9.11
N GLY A 367 -13.47 26.62 -8.90
CA GLY A 367 -13.20 26.01 -7.59
C GLY A 367 -11.76 26.21 -7.15
N LEU A 368 -10.80 25.98 -8.06
CA LEU A 368 -9.37 26.13 -7.78
C LEU A 368 -9.01 27.58 -7.39
N LYS A 369 -9.51 28.57 -8.13
CA LYS A 369 -9.29 29.99 -7.84
C LYS A 369 -9.79 30.38 -6.45
N ARG A 370 -11.03 29.99 -6.11
CA ARG A 370 -11.59 30.23 -4.77
C ARG A 370 -10.74 29.66 -3.63
N ASN A 371 -10.13 28.48 -3.83
CA ASN A 371 -9.31 27.86 -2.79
C ASN A 371 -7.89 28.45 -2.70
N ILE A 372 -7.37 29.01 -3.80
CA ILE A 372 -6.14 29.81 -3.76
C ILE A 372 -6.34 31.06 -2.91
N GLU A 373 -7.49 31.72 -3.02
CA GLU A 373 -7.81 32.99 -2.35
C GLU A 373 -8.18 32.87 -0.86
N LYS A 374 -8.42 31.65 -0.34
CA LYS A 374 -8.72 31.43 1.10
C LYS A 374 -7.46 31.51 1.97
N ASP A 375 -7.43 32.36 2.98
CA ASP A 375 -6.25 32.53 3.85
C ASP A 375 -6.12 31.45 4.95
N ASP A 376 -7.23 30.84 5.37
CA ASP A 376 -7.30 29.87 6.47
C ASP A 376 -6.76 28.47 6.12
N ASN A 377 -6.46 28.23 4.85
CA ASN A 377 -6.05 26.92 4.36
C ASN A 377 -4.89 27.00 3.36
N LYS A 378 -3.74 26.47 3.76
CA LYS A 378 -2.54 26.45 2.92
C LYS A 378 -2.52 25.31 1.89
N ILE A 379 -3.27 24.23 2.09
CA ILE A 379 -3.26 23.08 1.16
C ILE A 379 -4.29 23.26 0.04
N ILE A 380 -3.85 23.06 -1.19
CA ILE A 380 -4.68 23.12 -2.39
C ILE A 380 -4.54 21.79 -3.12
N VAL A 381 -5.62 21.02 -3.16
CA VAL A 381 -5.67 19.80 -3.97
C VAL A 381 -6.28 20.08 -5.34
N THR A 382 -5.61 19.70 -6.42
CA THR A 382 -6.07 19.92 -7.80
C THR A 382 -5.58 18.82 -8.75
N THR A 383 -6.19 18.75 -9.94
CA THR A 383 -5.63 17.96 -11.04
C THR A 383 -4.59 18.76 -11.83
N ILE A 384 -3.68 18.06 -12.52
CA ILE A 384 -2.70 18.69 -13.41
C ILE A 384 -3.38 19.49 -14.53
N GLN A 385 -4.50 19.00 -15.06
CA GLN A 385 -5.25 19.65 -16.13
C GLN A 385 -5.86 20.97 -15.65
N LYS A 386 -6.51 20.99 -14.47
CA LYS A 386 -7.06 22.22 -13.89
C LYS A 386 -5.98 23.25 -13.58
N LEU A 387 -4.83 22.80 -13.08
CA LEU A 387 -3.70 23.67 -12.81
C LEU A 387 -3.15 24.28 -14.11
N ASN A 388 -2.97 23.47 -15.16
CA ASN A 388 -2.53 23.96 -16.46
C ASN A 388 -3.53 24.96 -17.05
N ASN A 389 -4.83 24.65 -17.01
CA ASN A 389 -5.88 25.55 -17.50
C ASN A 389 -5.90 26.89 -16.75
N LEU A 390 -5.75 26.87 -15.41
CA LEU A 390 -5.62 28.09 -14.61
C LEU A 390 -4.39 28.91 -15.06
N MET A 391 -3.25 28.26 -15.25
CA MET A 391 -2.04 28.89 -15.75
C MET A 391 -2.10 29.28 -17.23
N LYS A 392 -3.10 28.87 -18.00
CA LYS A 392 -3.35 29.40 -19.35
C LYS A 392 -4.25 30.63 -19.32
N SER A 393 -5.30 30.58 -18.50
CA SER A 393 -6.33 31.61 -18.46
C SER A 393 -5.95 32.84 -17.64
N GLU A 394 -5.11 32.69 -16.61
CA GLU A 394 -4.84 33.75 -15.64
C GLU A 394 -3.35 34.11 -15.63
N ASP A 395 -2.98 35.34 -16.00
CA ASP A 395 -1.58 35.77 -16.07
C ASP A 395 -1.06 36.46 -14.78
N LYS A 396 -1.95 36.95 -13.92
CA LYS A 396 -1.61 37.86 -12.82
C LYS A 396 -2.22 37.46 -11.48
N LEU A 397 -2.15 36.18 -11.12
CA LEU A 397 -2.61 35.74 -9.80
C LEU A 397 -1.58 36.13 -8.72
N PRO A 398 -2.00 36.72 -7.59
CA PRO A 398 -1.09 37.07 -6.48
C PRO A 398 -0.25 35.90 -5.98
N ILE A 399 -0.75 34.67 -6.11
CA ILE A 399 -0.05 33.46 -5.67
C ILE A 399 1.26 33.21 -6.44
N TYR A 400 1.42 33.76 -7.64
CA TYR A 400 2.61 33.56 -8.47
C TYR A 400 3.89 34.14 -7.85
N ASP A 401 3.78 35.14 -6.95
CA ASP A 401 4.92 35.80 -6.29
C ASP A 401 5.19 35.29 -4.86
N LYS A 402 4.38 34.34 -4.39
CA LYS A 402 4.42 33.77 -3.03
C LYS A 402 5.31 32.54 -2.95
N GLN A 403 5.67 32.13 -1.72
CA GLN A 403 6.43 30.90 -1.47
C GLN A 403 5.53 29.67 -1.60
N VAL A 404 5.68 28.92 -2.69
CA VAL A 404 4.78 27.83 -3.05
C VAL A 404 5.51 26.49 -3.11
N VAL A 405 4.90 25.43 -2.58
CA VAL A 405 5.37 24.06 -2.77
C VAL A 405 4.43 23.33 -3.72
N PHE A 406 4.98 22.61 -4.70
CA PHE A 406 4.25 21.68 -5.55
C PHE A 406 4.67 20.25 -5.22
N ILE A 407 3.68 19.38 -4.98
CA ILE A 407 3.89 17.94 -4.85
C ILE A 407 3.00 17.25 -5.89
N PHE A 408 3.62 16.61 -6.86
CA PHE A 408 2.95 15.87 -7.92
C PHE A 408 2.93 14.38 -7.60
N ASP A 409 1.75 13.76 -7.58
CA ASP A 409 1.60 12.30 -7.49
C ASP A 409 1.51 11.67 -8.89
N GLU A 410 2.24 10.56 -9.10
CA GLU A 410 2.38 9.85 -10.39
C GLU A 410 2.82 10.76 -11.57
N CYS A 411 3.94 11.46 -11.39
CA CYS A 411 4.42 12.56 -12.23
C CYS A 411 5.14 12.17 -13.55
N HIS A 412 4.56 11.29 -14.37
CA HIS A 412 5.21 10.77 -15.60
C HIS A 412 4.28 10.72 -16.83
N ARG A 413 3.47 11.74 -17.10
CA ARG A 413 2.42 11.70 -18.16
C ARG A 413 2.45 12.87 -19.16
N SER A 414 1.86 12.67 -20.33
CA SER A 414 1.79 13.59 -21.49
C SER A 414 1.41 15.05 -21.17
N GLN A 415 0.48 15.25 -20.24
CA GLN A 415 0.02 16.59 -19.84
C GLN A 415 1.03 17.38 -18.99
N PHE A 416 2.12 16.74 -18.58
CA PHE A 416 3.10 17.32 -17.67
C PHE A 416 4.00 18.35 -18.36
N GLY A 417 4.36 18.14 -19.64
CA GLY A 417 5.32 18.99 -20.35
C GLY A 417 4.87 20.46 -20.50
N GLU A 418 3.63 20.69 -20.93
CA GLU A 418 3.10 22.05 -21.06
C GLU A 418 2.87 22.71 -19.70
N ALA A 419 2.31 21.97 -18.74
CA ALA A 419 2.07 22.46 -17.39
C ALA A 419 3.38 22.90 -16.72
N GLN A 420 4.48 22.17 -16.91
CA GLN A 420 5.81 22.51 -16.40
C GLN A 420 6.38 23.78 -17.01
N LYS A 421 6.23 23.98 -18.33
CA LYS A 421 6.62 25.22 -19.01
C LYS A 421 5.86 26.43 -18.44
N ASN A 422 4.55 26.29 -18.26
CA ASN A 422 3.70 27.34 -17.70
C ASN A 422 4.03 27.62 -16.23
N LEU A 423 4.27 26.58 -15.42
CA LEU A 423 4.65 26.69 -14.01
C LEU A 423 5.95 27.47 -13.87
N THR A 424 7.00 27.07 -14.61
CA THR A 424 8.33 27.72 -14.60
C THR A 424 8.25 29.17 -15.06
N ARG A 425 7.36 29.48 -16.00
CA ARG A 425 7.16 30.85 -16.50
C ARG A 425 6.44 31.74 -15.47
N LYS A 426 5.39 31.22 -14.83
CA LYS A 426 4.48 32.02 -13.99
C LYS A 426 4.90 32.11 -12.53
N PHE A 427 5.20 30.99 -11.87
CA PHE A 427 5.56 30.97 -10.45
C PHE A 427 7.01 31.42 -10.21
N LYS A 428 7.22 32.40 -9.34
CA LYS A 428 8.53 33.05 -9.11
C LYS A 428 9.32 32.50 -7.93
N LYS A 429 8.65 31.85 -6.97
CA LYS A 429 9.26 31.27 -5.77
C LYS A 429 8.61 29.93 -5.46
N TYR A 430 9.12 28.87 -6.08
CA TYR A 430 8.54 27.54 -5.90
C TYR A 430 9.57 26.45 -5.62
N TYR A 431 9.10 25.40 -4.95
CA TYR A 431 9.79 24.13 -4.76
C TYR A 431 8.90 23.04 -5.37
N GLN A 432 9.44 22.19 -6.24
CA GLN A 432 8.64 21.13 -6.86
C GLN A 432 9.19 19.75 -6.58
N PHE A 433 8.28 18.84 -6.21
CA PHE A 433 8.58 17.46 -5.90
C PHE A 433 7.68 16.52 -6.68
N GLY A 434 8.27 15.47 -7.24
CA GLY A 434 7.56 14.46 -8.01
C GLY A 434 7.60 13.10 -7.31
N PHE A 435 6.46 12.43 -7.22
CA PHE A 435 6.37 11.02 -6.83
C PHE A 435 6.07 10.18 -8.06
N THR A 436 6.86 9.13 -8.30
CA THR A 436 6.62 8.21 -9.41
C THR A 436 7.04 6.79 -9.07
N GLY A 437 6.29 5.80 -9.56
CA GLY A 437 6.72 4.40 -9.55
C GLY A 437 7.60 4.03 -10.74
N THR A 438 7.58 4.84 -11.79
CA THR A 438 8.14 4.55 -13.10
C THR A 438 8.74 5.82 -13.70
N PRO A 439 9.89 6.28 -13.18
CA PRO A 439 10.56 7.48 -13.67
C PRO A 439 10.92 7.36 -15.17
N ILE A 440 10.97 8.51 -15.84
CA ILE A 440 11.42 8.63 -17.22
C ILE A 440 12.94 8.80 -17.21
N PHE A 441 13.63 7.81 -17.74
CA PHE A 441 15.07 7.79 -17.95
C PHE A 441 15.39 8.08 -19.43
N PRO A 442 16.65 8.39 -19.77
CA PRO A 442 17.08 8.55 -21.16
C PRO A 442 16.72 7.35 -22.04
N THR A 443 16.73 6.14 -21.50
CA THR A 443 16.47 4.89 -22.23
C THR A 443 15.02 4.73 -22.70
N ASN A 444 14.05 5.30 -21.97
CA ASN A 444 12.62 5.18 -22.29
C ASN A 444 11.97 6.51 -22.70
N ALA A 445 12.73 7.59 -22.82
CA ALA A 445 12.25 8.88 -23.32
C ALA A 445 12.16 8.88 -24.85
N LEU A 446 11.01 9.27 -25.41
CA LEU A 446 10.82 9.48 -26.86
C LEU A 446 11.00 10.96 -27.23
N GLY A 447 12.07 11.57 -26.72
CA GLY A 447 12.30 13.02 -26.86
C GLY A 447 11.67 13.87 -25.76
N ALA A 448 10.95 13.26 -24.80
CA ALA A 448 10.48 13.92 -23.60
C ALA A 448 11.59 14.21 -22.59
N GLU A 449 11.33 15.16 -21.67
CA GLU A 449 12.23 15.46 -20.57
C GLU A 449 12.26 14.30 -19.56
N THR A 450 13.47 13.94 -19.11
CA THR A 450 13.64 12.94 -18.04
C THR A 450 13.08 13.43 -16.70
N THR A 451 12.69 12.51 -15.81
CA THR A 451 12.24 12.89 -14.46
C THR A 451 13.29 13.73 -13.72
N ALA A 452 14.57 13.37 -13.87
CA ALA A 452 15.67 14.11 -13.25
C ALA A 452 15.87 15.52 -13.84
N SER A 453 15.61 15.72 -15.15
CA SER A 453 15.72 17.06 -15.75
C SER A 453 14.59 17.99 -15.29
N VAL A 454 13.41 17.47 -15.00
CA VAL A 454 12.28 18.27 -14.52
C VAL A 454 12.36 18.55 -13.01
N PHE A 455 12.58 17.52 -12.21
CA PHE A 455 12.49 17.61 -10.75
C PHE A 455 13.82 17.77 -10.04
N GLY A 456 14.94 17.40 -10.66
CA GLY A 456 16.26 17.39 -10.05
C GLY A 456 16.65 16.03 -9.49
N ILE A 457 17.27 16.02 -8.32
CA ILE A 457 17.87 14.81 -7.73
C ILE A 457 16.82 13.80 -7.25
N GLU A 458 17.19 12.52 -7.27
CA GLU A 458 16.47 11.49 -6.53
C GLU A 458 16.69 11.70 -5.04
N LEU A 459 15.64 12.06 -4.29
CA LEU A 459 15.75 12.25 -2.84
C LEU A 459 15.69 10.92 -2.10
N HIS A 460 14.90 9.96 -2.59
CA HIS A 460 14.78 8.63 -2.00
C HIS A 460 14.17 7.65 -2.99
N SER A 461 14.59 6.38 -2.94
CA SER A 461 13.97 5.29 -3.71
C SER A 461 13.54 4.09 -2.87
N TYR A 462 12.43 3.49 -3.26
CA TYR A 462 11.89 2.23 -2.75
C TYR A 462 11.33 1.45 -3.94
N ILE A 463 12.17 0.63 -4.55
CA ILE A 463 11.88 0.01 -5.85
C ILE A 463 11.17 -1.34 -5.69
N ILE A 464 10.76 -1.95 -6.80
CA ILE A 464 9.97 -3.20 -6.78
C ILE A 464 10.70 -4.35 -6.08
N THR A 465 12.05 -4.42 -6.16
CA THR A 465 12.82 -5.44 -5.44
C THR A 465 12.73 -5.30 -3.93
N ASP A 466 12.77 -4.07 -3.43
CA ASP A 466 12.67 -3.80 -1.99
C ASP A 466 11.26 -4.18 -1.52
N ALA A 467 10.23 -3.79 -2.28
CA ALA A 467 8.84 -4.10 -1.96
C ALA A 467 8.52 -5.60 -1.94
N ILE A 468 9.13 -6.38 -2.83
CA ILE A 468 8.97 -7.84 -2.85
C ILE A 468 9.77 -8.49 -1.72
N ARG A 469 11.01 -8.06 -1.49
CA ARG A 469 11.85 -8.55 -0.39
C ARG A 469 11.17 -8.34 0.97
N ASP A 470 10.51 -7.20 1.15
CA ASP A 470 9.83 -6.83 2.39
C ASP A 470 8.41 -7.42 2.48
N GLU A 471 8.00 -8.28 1.52
CA GLU A 471 6.67 -8.90 1.43
C GLU A 471 5.52 -7.87 1.43
N LYS A 472 5.77 -6.66 0.91
CA LYS A 472 4.78 -5.58 0.80
C LYS A 472 4.07 -5.56 -0.55
N VAL A 473 4.66 -6.19 -1.54
CA VAL A 473 4.12 -6.40 -2.88
C VAL A 473 4.45 -7.84 -3.30
N LEU A 474 3.52 -8.48 -4.00
CA LEU A 474 3.69 -9.85 -4.48
C LEU A 474 4.53 -9.91 -5.77
N LYS A 475 5.13 -11.06 -6.04
CA LYS A 475 5.82 -11.37 -7.30
C LYS A 475 4.85 -11.47 -8.48
N PHE A 476 5.39 -11.50 -9.69
CA PHE A 476 4.63 -11.78 -10.91
C PHE A 476 4.93 -13.16 -11.46
N LYS A 477 3.89 -13.86 -11.88
CA LYS A 477 4.01 -15.02 -12.77
C LYS A 477 3.57 -14.60 -14.17
N VAL A 478 4.52 -14.49 -15.08
CA VAL A 478 4.28 -14.06 -16.46
C VAL A 478 4.37 -15.26 -17.38
N ASP A 479 3.26 -15.57 -18.04
CA ASP A 479 3.15 -16.70 -18.97
C ASP A 479 2.69 -16.22 -20.35
N TYR A 480 3.49 -16.46 -21.37
CA TYR A 480 3.02 -16.40 -22.75
C TYR A 480 2.27 -17.71 -23.10
N ASN A 481 0.98 -17.58 -23.43
CA ASN A 481 0.13 -18.72 -23.77
C ASN A 481 0.35 -19.15 -25.24
N ASP A 482 1.49 -19.80 -25.51
CA ASP A 482 1.91 -20.26 -26.84
C ASP A 482 1.16 -21.54 -27.28
N VAL A 483 -0.13 -21.41 -27.58
CA VAL A 483 -1.01 -22.54 -27.99
C VAL A 483 -1.64 -22.34 -29.36
N ARG A 484 -1.19 -21.33 -30.11
CA ARG A 484 -1.80 -20.90 -31.39
C ARG A 484 -0.76 -20.86 -32.51
N PRO A 485 -0.30 -22.00 -33.04
CA PRO A 485 0.73 -22.04 -34.09
C PRO A 485 0.39 -21.18 -35.32
N GLN A 486 -0.90 -21.10 -35.70
CA GLN A 486 -1.39 -20.31 -36.83
C GLN A 486 -1.14 -18.80 -36.66
N PHE A 487 -1.09 -18.30 -35.43
CA PHE A 487 -0.95 -16.87 -35.12
C PHE A 487 0.40 -16.54 -34.46
N LYS A 488 1.28 -17.52 -34.29
CA LYS A 488 2.54 -17.35 -33.56
C LYS A 488 3.40 -16.24 -34.16
N SER A 489 3.51 -16.15 -35.49
CA SER A 489 4.31 -15.13 -36.17
C SER A 489 3.89 -13.69 -35.83
N ILE A 490 2.57 -13.43 -35.75
CA ILE A 490 2.07 -12.10 -35.37
C ILE A 490 2.15 -11.88 -33.85
N GLU A 491 2.03 -12.93 -33.04
CA GLU A 491 2.10 -12.86 -31.57
C GLU A 491 3.52 -12.67 -31.04
N THR A 492 4.55 -13.05 -31.81
CA THR A 492 5.98 -12.91 -31.44
C THR A 492 6.69 -11.75 -32.14
N GLU A 493 6.00 -10.97 -32.98
CA GLU A 493 6.59 -9.80 -33.66
C GLU A 493 7.03 -8.73 -32.63
N LYS A 494 8.23 -8.19 -32.80
CA LYS A 494 8.84 -7.21 -31.88
C LYS A 494 9.06 -5.84 -32.52
N ASN A 495 9.12 -5.77 -33.85
CA ASN A 495 9.30 -4.52 -34.58
C ASN A 495 8.05 -3.63 -34.44
N LEU A 496 8.24 -2.40 -33.96
CA LEU A 496 7.15 -1.46 -33.69
C LEU A 496 6.37 -1.03 -34.93
N GLU A 497 7.06 -0.82 -36.05
CA GLU A 497 6.43 -0.43 -37.30
C GLU A 497 5.58 -1.57 -37.85
N GLU A 498 6.09 -2.80 -37.81
CA GLU A 498 5.34 -3.99 -38.22
C GLU A 498 4.16 -4.27 -37.31
N LEU A 499 4.32 -4.16 -35.98
CA LEU A 499 3.20 -4.25 -35.03
C LEU A 499 2.11 -3.22 -35.35
N THR A 500 2.51 -1.98 -35.67
CA THR A 500 1.58 -0.92 -36.06
C THR A 500 0.87 -1.26 -37.38
N LYS A 501 1.57 -1.83 -38.37
CA LYS A 501 0.97 -2.30 -39.63
C LYS A 501 0.00 -3.46 -39.38
N LEU A 502 0.33 -4.40 -38.51
CA LEU A 502 -0.51 -5.54 -38.14
C LEU A 502 -1.79 -5.09 -37.44
N GLU A 503 -1.71 -4.13 -36.52
CA GLU A 503 -2.89 -3.52 -35.87
C GLU A 503 -3.78 -2.81 -36.89
N LYS A 504 -3.21 -2.00 -37.79
CA LYS A 504 -3.96 -1.34 -38.87
C LYS A 504 -4.64 -2.33 -39.81
N LYS A 505 -4.01 -3.47 -40.09
CA LYS A 505 -4.56 -4.56 -40.89
C LYS A 505 -5.51 -5.47 -40.09
N GLN A 506 -5.78 -5.16 -38.83
CA GLN A 506 -6.62 -5.95 -37.93
C GLN A 506 -6.16 -7.43 -37.82
N ALA A 507 -4.87 -7.70 -38.01
CA ALA A 507 -4.33 -9.06 -38.04
C ALA A 507 -4.53 -9.80 -36.70
N PHE A 508 -4.57 -9.06 -35.59
CA PHE A 508 -4.84 -9.58 -34.25
C PHE A 508 -6.33 -9.85 -33.98
N LEU A 509 -7.24 -9.27 -34.77
CA LEU A 509 -8.70 -9.36 -34.59
C LEU A 509 -9.34 -10.49 -35.39
N GLN A 510 -8.54 -11.42 -35.91
CA GLN A 510 -9.04 -12.57 -36.66
C GLN A 510 -10.01 -13.40 -35.80
N PRO A 511 -11.24 -13.69 -36.27
CA PRO A 511 -12.30 -14.31 -35.46
C PRO A 511 -11.87 -15.58 -34.74
N LYS A 512 -11.12 -16.45 -35.44
CA LYS A 512 -10.60 -17.72 -34.89
C LYS A 512 -9.59 -17.49 -33.75
N ARG A 513 -8.74 -16.46 -33.86
CA ARG A 513 -7.79 -16.09 -32.79
C ARG A 513 -8.53 -15.61 -31.55
N ILE A 514 -9.48 -14.68 -31.74
CA ILE A 514 -10.32 -14.13 -30.66
C ILE A 514 -11.08 -15.25 -29.95
N GLU A 515 -11.74 -16.15 -30.71
CA GLU A 515 -12.50 -17.26 -30.14
C GLU A 515 -11.61 -18.21 -29.33
N GLN A 516 -10.43 -18.57 -29.83
CA GLN A 516 -9.47 -19.41 -29.10
C GLN A 516 -9.00 -18.75 -27.80
N ILE A 517 -8.76 -17.44 -27.80
CA ILE A 517 -8.35 -16.69 -26.62
C ILE A 517 -9.52 -16.59 -25.62
N ALA A 518 -10.71 -16.22 -26.08
CA ALA A 518 -11.89 -16.09 -25.23
C ALA A 518 -12.26 -17.45 -24.59
N GLN A 519 -12.20 -18.54 -25.36
CA GLN A 519 -12.43 -19.88 -24.83
C GLN A 519 -11.39 -20.25 -23.77
N TYR A 520 -10.11 -19.99 -24.01
CA TYR A 520 -9.06 -20.22 -23.01
C TYR A 520 -9.33 -19.44 -21.72
N VAL A 521 -9.72 -18.17 -21.82
CA VAL A 521 -10.04 -17.34 -20.65
C VAL A 521 -11.19 -17.96 -19.87
N LEU A 522 -12.29 -18.34 -20.51
CA LEU A 522 -13.44 -18.97 -19.85
C LEU A 522 -13.06 -20.29 -19.16
N ASP A 523 -12.32 -21.16 -19.85
CA ASP A 523 -11.93 -22.48 -19.37
C ASP A 523 -11.00 -22.40 -18.15
N ASN A 524 -10.10 -21.42 -18.13
CA ASN A 524 -9.06 -21.30 -17.11
C ASN A 524 -9.38 -20.24 -16.05
N PHE A 525 -10.47 -19.47 -16.20
CA PHE A 525 -10.83 -18.38 -15.28
C PHE A 525 -10.89 -18.88 -13.84
N LYS A 526 -11.64 -19.96 -13.58
CA LYS A 526 -11.81 -20.52 -12.22
C LYS A 526 -10.49 -21.07 -11.65
N GLN A 527 -9.58 -21.54 -12.50
CA GLN A 527 -8.26 -21.99 -12.09
C GLN A 527 -7.42 -20.82 -11.61
N LYS A 528 -7.25 -19.82 -12.47
CA LYS A 528 -6.41 -18.65 -12.23
C LYS A 528 -6.95 -17.80 -11.07
N THR A 529 -8.26 -17.77 -10.86
CA THR A 529 -8.92 -17.01 -9.78
C THR A 529 -9.24 -17.83 -8.52
N HIS A 530 -8.76 -19.08 -8.42
CA HIS A 530 -8.91 -19.95 -7.24
C HIS A 530 -10.39 -20.26 -6.87
N ARG A 531 -11.27 -20.32 -7.86
CA ARG A 531 -12.73 -20.56 -7.68
C ARG A 531 -13.18 -22.02 -7.86
N PHE A 532 -12.25 -22.98 -8.01
CA PHE A 532 -12.60 -24.41 -8.13
C PHE A 532 -13.10 -25.07 -6.84
N ASN A 533 -12.76 -24.52 -5.67
CA ASN A 533 -13.19 -25.09 -4.39
C ASN A 533 -14.50 -24.43 -3.93
N ALA A 534 -15.58 -25.21 -3.84
CA ALA A 534 -16.83 -24.78 -3.23
C ALA A 534 -16.58 -24.38 -1.76
N GLY A 535 -16.73 -23.10 -1.43
CA GLY A 535 -16.47 -22.53 -0.11
C GLY A 535 -15.39 -21.44 -0.07
N ASN A 536 -14.66 -21.21 -1.17
CA ASN A 536 -13.68 -20.11 -1.24
C ASN A 536 -14.21 -18.98 -2.15
N ASN A 537 -14.29 -17.76 -1.64
CA ASN A 537 -14.80 -16.60 -2.39
C ASN A 537 -13.88 -16.15 -3.55
N GLY A 538 -12.74 -16.82 -3.75
CA GLY A 538 -11.79 -16.62 -4.85
C GLY A 538 -11.38 -15.17 -5.10
N PHE A 539 -10.87 -14.95 -6.31
CA PHE A 539 -10.44 -13.66 -6.84
C PHE A 539 -11.20 -13.33 -8.13
N ASN A 540 -10.98 -12.16 -8.72
CA ASN A 540 -11.45 -11.81 -10.06
C ASN A 540 -10.28 -11.40 -10.97
N ALA A 541 -10.58 -11.03 -12.22
CA ALA A 541 -9.57 -10.75 -13.24
C ALA A 541 -9.86 -9.51 -14.09
N MET A 542 -8.81 -9.00 -14.73
CA MET A 542 -8.89 -7.99 -15.79
C MET A 542 -8.40 -8.55 -17.12
N PHE A 543 -8.87 -7.99 -18.23
CA PHE A 543 -8.39 -8.30 -19.58
C PHE A 543 -8.04 -7.01 -20.32
N ALA A 544 -6.73 -6.75 -20.46
CA ALA A 544 -6.21 -5.60 -21.18
C ALA A 544 -6.09 -5.91 -22.68
N VAL A 545 -6.73 -5.11 -23.53
CA VAL A 545 -6.77 -5.30 -24.99
C VAL A 545 -6.14 -4.13 -25.74
N SER A 546 -5.77 -4.35 -27.00
CA SER A 546 -5.04 -3.35 -27.80
C SER A 546 -5.85 -2.11 -28.12
N SER A 547 -7.14 -2.26 -28.45
CA SER A 547 -7.99 -1.18 -28.97
C SER A 547 -9.47 -1.33 -28.55
N VAL A 548 -10.25 -0.27 -28.81
CA VAL A 548 -11.72 -0.29 -28.63
C VAL A 548 -12.36 -1.39 -29.48
N ASP A 549 -11.90 -1.60 -30.71
CA ASP A 549 -12.46 -2.66 -31.58
C ASP A 549 -12.16 -4.06 -31.04
N ALA A 550 -10.96 -4.27 -30.47
CA ALA A 550 -10.66 -5.51 -29.75
C ALA A 550 -11.60 -5.71 -28.57
N ALA A 551 -11.86 -4.66 -27.77
CA ALA A 551 -12.75 -4.73 -26.62
C ALA A 551 -14.19 -5.14 -27.04
N LYS A 552 -14.71 -4.54 -28.13
CA LYS A 552 -16.01 -4.90 -28.70
C LYS A 552 -16.08 -6.37 -29.09
N ILE A 553 -15.12 -6.80 -29.92
CA ILE A 553 -15.10 -8.16 -30.49
C ILE A 553 -14.94 -9.21 -29.38
N TYR A 554 -14.10 -8.96 -28.38
CA TYR A 554 -13.96 -9.85 -27.24
C TYR A 554 -15.25 -9.92 -26.41
N TYR A 555 -15.86 -8.78 -26.08
CA TYR A 555 -17.10 -8.74 -25.30
C TYR A 555 -18.23 -9.53 -25.97
N GLU A 556 -18.47 -9.29 -27.26
CA GLU A 556 -19.48 -10.04 -28.04
C GLU A 556 -19.14 -11.53 -28.13
N THR A 557 -17.87 -11.87 -28.30
CA THR A 557 -17.43 -13.28 -28.33
C THR A 557 -17.69 -13.97 -27.00
N PHE A 558 -17.39 -13.32 -25.87
CA PHE A 558 -17.70 -13.86 -24.55
C PHE A 558 -19.21 -14.01 -24.34
N LYS A 559 -20.01 -13.03 -24.77
CA LYS A 559 -21.49 -13.08 -24.69
C LYS A 559 -22.03 -14.28 -25.47
N ARG A 560 -21.54 -14.48 -26.70
CA ARG A 560 -21.89 -15.64 -27.55
C ARG A 560 -21.50 -16.97 -26.91
N LEU A 561 -20.24 -17.13 -26.49
CA LEU A 561 -19.73 -18.38 -25.91
C LEU A 561 -20.40 -18.76 -24.58
N GLN A 562 -20.92 -17.77 -23.84
CA GLN A 562 -21.60 -18.00 -22.56
C GLN A 562 -23.12 -18.13 -22.65
N SER A 563 -23.73 -17.94 -23.83
CA SER A 563 -25.19 -17.94 -24.02
C SER A 563 -25.91 -19.19 -23.50
N ALA A 564 -25.25 -20.36 -23.55
CA ALA A 564 -25.78 -21.64 -23.06
C ALA A 564 -25.29 -22.02 -21.64
N VAL A 565 -24.51 -21.16 -20.97
CA VAL A 565 -23.92 -21.45 -19.66
C VAL A 565 -24.89 -21.06 -18.55
N LYS A 566 -25.28 -22.01 -17.69
CA LYS A 566 -26.24 -21.79 -16.60
C LYS A 566 -25.85 -20.69 -15.61
N ASN A 567 -24.56 -20.58 -15.31
CA ASN A 567 -24.00 -19.56 -14.40
C ASN A 567 -22.82 -18.89 -15.11
N PRO A 568 -23.08 -17.94 -16.03
CA PRO A 568 -22.02 -17.28 -16.77
C PRO A 568 -21.23 -16.34 -15.86
N LEU A 569 -20.01 -16.01 -16.27
CA LEU A 569 -19.22 -14.96 -15.63
C LEU A 569 -19.89 -13.60 -15.89
N LYS A 570 -19.92 -12.75 -14.87
CA LYS A 570 -20.34 -11.36 -15.02
C LYS A 570 -19.20 -10.55 -15.63
N ILE A 571 -19.32 -10.22 -16.91
CA ILE A 571 -18.31 -9.50 -17.68
C ILE A 571 -18.77 -8.06 -17.92
N ALA A 572 -17.90 -7.11 -17.62
CA ALA A 572 -18.10 -5.69 -17.91
C ALA A 572 -16.96 -5.16 -18.78
N THR A 573 -17.19 -4.03 -19.45
CA THR A 573 -16.19 -3.35 -20.27
C THR A 573 -16.32 -1.86 -20.11
N ILE A 574 -15.20 -1.15 -20.22
CA ILE A 574 -15.17 0.31 -20.18
C ILE A 574 -14.02 0.83 -21.03
N PHE A 575 -14.31 1.86 -21.80
CA PHE A 575 -13.35 2.60 -22.59
C PHE A 575 -13.95 3.97 -22.96
N SER A 576 -13.10 4.88 -23.42
CA SER A 576 -13.51 6.16 -23.99
C SER A 576 -12.58 6.59 -25.12
N PHE A 577 -12.76 7.83 -25.60
CA PHE A 577 -11.87 8.43 -26.58
C PHE A 577 -10.50 8.71 -25.95
N ALA A 578 -9.47 8.12 -26.54
CA ALA A 578 -8.08 8.53 -26.33
C ALA A 578 -7.71 9.55 -27.41
N ALA A 579 -7.32 10.76 -27.00
CA ALA A 579 -6.76 11.72 -27.93
C ALA A 579 -5.46 11.16 -28.52
N ASN A 580 -5.21 11.39 -29.81
CA ASN A 580 -3.92 11.11 -30.45
C ASN A 580 -2.88 12.13 -29.94
N GLU A 581 -2.53 12.05 -28.67
CA GLU A 581 -1.42 12.79 -28.09
C GLU A 581 -0.10 12.13 -28.52
N GLU A 582 0.94 12.94 -28.73
CA GLU A 582 2.29 12.42 -28.94
C GLU A 582 2.69 11.57 -27.72
N GLN A 583 3.27 10.38 -27.95
CA GLN A 583 3.80 9.57 -26.86
C GLN A 583 5.10 10.21 -26.38
N ASP A 584 5.13 10.65 -25.12
CA ASP A 584 6.31 11.24 -24.49
C ASP A 584 7.36 10.16 -24.16
N ALA A 585 6.90 8.94 -23.83
CA ALA A 585 7.76 7.83 -23.46
C ALA A 585 7.31 6.49 -24.08
N ILE A 586 8.28 5.62 -24.35
CA ILE A 586 7.98 4.27 -24.83
C ILE A 586 7.20 3.52 -23.75
N GLY A 587 6.01 3.05 -24.11
CA GLY A 587 5.16 2.26 -23.21
C GLY A 587 4.02 3.04 -22.56
N ASP A 588 3.80 4.30 -22.93
CA ASP A 588 2.69 5.10 -22.44
C ASP A 588 1.33 4.43 -22.70
N ILE A 589 0.51 4.36 -21.66
CA ILE A 589 -0.89 3.97 -21.78
C ILE A 589 -1.70 5.24 -22.06
N ALA A 590 -2.24 5.33 -23.27
CA ALA A 590 -2.96 6.50 -23.77
C ALA A 590 -4.00 7.08 -22.78
N ASP A 591 -4.13 8.41 -22.77
CA ASP A 591 -5.09 9.11 -21.92
C ASP A 591 -6.51 9.09 -22.50
N GLU A 592 -7.32 8.20 -21.92
CA GLU A 592 -8.75 8.08 -22.17
C GLU A 592 -9.52 9.17 -21.39
N SER A 593 -10.19 10.07 -22.12
CA SER A 593 -10.98 11.17 -21.56
C SER A 593 -12.30 10.72 -20.94
N PHE A 594 -12.91 11.50 -20.06
CA PHE A 594 -14.29 11.22 -19.62
C PHE A 594 -15.35 11.77 -20.60
N GLU A 595 -14.93 12.38 -21.69
CA GLU A 595 -15.79 12.97 -22.71
C GLU A 595 -16.18 11.93 -23.75
N VAL A 596 -17.33 11.30 -23.53
CA VAL A 596 -17.88 10.26 -24.41
C VAL A 596 -18.31 10.83 -25.77
N GLU A 597 -18.56 12.12 -25.86
CA GLU A 597 -18.98 12.80 -27.11
C GLU A 597 -17.91 12.79 -28.20
N ALA A 598 -16.63 12.67 -27.83
CA ALA A 598 -15.52 12.59 -28.78
C ALA A 598 -15.37 11.19 -29.44
N MET A 599 -16.14 10.19 -29.00
CA MET A 599 -16.10 8.85 -29.61
C MET A 599 -16.88 8.77 -30.92
N ASN A 600 -16.44 7.87 -31.82
CA ASN A 600 -17.22 7.54 -33.01
C ASN A 600 -18.57 6.88 -32.64
N SER A 601 -19.56 7.03 -33.53
CA SER A 601 -20.94 6.58 -33.30
C SER A 601 -21.02 5.10 -32.92
N THR A 602 -20.33 4.23 -33.65
CA THR A 602 -20.32 2.77 -33.40
C THR A 602 -19.71 2.40 -32.05
N ALA A 603 -18.67 3.10 -31.58
CA ALA A 603 -18.10 2.88 -30.25
C ALA A 603 -19.05 3.32 -29.13
N LYS A 604 -19.72 4.46 -29.31
CA LYS A 604 -20.71 4.97 -28.36
C LYS A 604 -21.94 4.07 -28.26
N GLU A 605 -22.47 3.61 -29.40
CA GLU A 605 -23.59 2.66 -29.46
C GLU A 605 -23.26 1.34 -28.75
N PHE A 606 -22.08 0.78 -29.01
CA PHE A 606 -21.64 -0.42 -28.32
C PHE A 606 -21.48 -0.20 -26.81
N LEU A 607 -20.85 0.91 -26.40
CA LEU A 607 -20.66 1.20 -24.98
C LEU A 607 -22.02 1.33 -24.28
N LYS A 608 -23.00 1.98 -24.92
CA LYS A 608 -24.37 2.06 -24.41
C LYS A 608 -24.97 0.67 -24.23
N SER A 609 -24.88 -0.20 -25.25
CA SER A 609 -25.35 -1.60 -25.16
C SER A 609 -24.70 -2.37 -24.01
N ALA A 610 -23.39 -2.21 -23.80
CA ALA A 610 -22.69 -2.84 -22.68
C ALA A 610 -23.08 -2.26 -21.30
N ILE A 611 -23.38 -0.96 -21.23
CA ILE A 611 -23.93 -0.32 -20.03
C ILE A 611 -25.36 -0.79 -19.76
N ASP A 612 -26.17 -1.01 -20.80
CA ASP A 612 -27.52 -1.57 -20.66
C ASP A 612 -27.48 -3.00 -20.11
N ASP A 613 -26.57 -3.85 -20.61
CA ASP A 613 -26.29 -5.18 -20.04
C ASP A 613 -25.90 -5.06 -18.55
N TYR A 614 -25.04 -4.10 -18.20
CA TYR A 614 -24.63 -3.84 -16.82
C TYR A 614 -25.80 -3.37 -15.93
N ASN A 615 -26.62 -2.44 -16.42
CA ASN A 615 -27.81 -1.94 -15.75
C ASN A 615 -28.77 -3.09 -15.43
N ASN A 616 -28.95 -4.01 -16.38
CA ASN A 616 -29.74 -5.23 -16.20
C ASN A 616 -29.14 -6.18 -15.16
N TYR A 617 -27.82 -6.41 -15.17
CA TYR A 617 -27.16 -7.29 -14.19
C TYR A 617 -27.24 -6.80 -12.75
N PHE A 618 -27.24 -5.48 -12.55
CA PHE A 618 -27.04 -4.86 -11.24
C PHE A 618 -28.19 -3.96 -10.78
N ALA A 619 -29.29 -3.90 -11.54
CA ALA A 619 -30.43 -3.03 -11.28
C ALA A 619 -30.02 -1.55 -11.07
N THR A 620 -29.28 -1.01 -12.05
CA THR A 620 -28.82 0.39 -12.07
C THR A 620 -29.36 1.11 -13.31
N ASN A 621 -29.10 2.41 -13.45
CA ASN A 621 -29.62 3.24 -14.55
C ASN A 621 -28.58 4.27 -15.02
N TYR A 622 -27.41 3.78 -15.45
CA TYR A 622 -26.36 4.62 -16.03
C TYR A 622 -26.55 4.80 -17.54
N ASP A 623 -25.98 5.86 -18.10
CA ASP A 623 -25.99 6.20 -19.53
C ASP A 623 -24.61 6.76 -19.94
N VAL A 624 -24.45 7.10 -21.21
CA VAL A 624 -23.20 7.55 -21.83
C VAL A 624 -23.00 9.08 -21.83
N ASP A 625 -23.82 9.84 -21.10
CA ASP A 625 -23.55 11.27 -20.86
C ASP A 625 -22.41 11.45 -19.84
N GLY A 626 -21.72 12.59 -19.85
CA GLY A 626 -20.50 12.78 -19.05
C GLY A 626 -20.69 12.57 -17.54
N LYS A 627 -21.83 12.96 -16.96
CA LYS A 627 -22.09 12.78 -15.52
C LYS A 627 -22.45 11.32 -15.21
N SER A 628 -23.28 10.71 -16.03
CA SER A 628 -23.71 9.32 -15.84
C SER A 628 -22.57 8.34 -16.09
N PHE A 629 -21.74 8.57 -17.10
CA PHE A 629 -20.53 7.78 -17.37
C PHE A 629 -19.51 7.86 -16.22
N GLN A 630 -19.35 9.03 -15.58
CA GLN A 630 -18.51 9.15 -14.39
C GLN A 630 -19.06 8.34 -13.21
N ASN A 631 -20.38 8.31 -13.02
CA ASN A 631 -21.01 7.49 -12.00
C ASN A 631 -20.87 5.99 -12.31
N TYR A 632 -21.03 5.60 -13.58
CA TYR A 632 -20.75 4.25 -14.06
C TYR A 632 -19.31 3.82 -13.76
N TYR A 633 -18.31 4.65 -14.08
CA TYR A 633 -16.91 4.39 -13.76
C TYR A 633 -16.71 4.13 -12.26
N ARG A 634 -17.32 4.96 -11.39
CA ARG A 634 -17.22 4.82 -9.92
C ARG A 634 -17.88 3.54 -9.41
N ASP A 635 -19.07 3.21 -9.88
CA ASP A 635 -19.77 1.99 -9.47
C ASP A 635 -19.04 0.75 -9.98
N LEU A 636 -18.58 0.76 -11.23
CA LEU A 636 -17.79 -0.31 -11.82
C LEU A 636 -16.50 -0.57 -11.01
N ALA A 637 -15.75 0.47 -10.66
CA ALA A 637 -14.56 0.36 -9.82
C ALA A 637 -14.86 -0.34 -8.48
N LYS A 638 -15.96 0.06 -7.82
CA LYS A 638 -16.41 -0.52 -6.56
C LYS A 638 -16.80 -2.00 -6.72
N ARG A 639 -17.57 -2.34 -7.77
CA ARG A 639 -18.03 -3.70 -8.03
C ARG A 639 -16.91 -4.65 -8.40
N VAL A 640 -15.91 -4.19 -9.15
CA VAL A 640 -14.70 -4.97 -9.42
C VAL A 640 -13.92 -5.20 -8.12
N LYS A 641 -13.77 -4.19 -7.26
CA LYS A 641 -13.13 -4.36 -5.95
C LYS A 641 -13.88 -5.35 -5.05
N ASN A 642 -15.21 -5.35 -5.11
CA ASN A 642 -16.07 -6.27 -4.35
C ASN A 642 -16.23 -7.67 -4.98
N LYS A 643 -15.64 -7.92 -6.16
CA LYS A 643 -15.80 -9.15 -6.95
C LYS A 643 -17.22 -9.43 -7.43
N GLU A 644 -18.04 -8.40 -7.55
CA GLU A 644 -19.37 -8.47 -8.18
C GLU A 644 -19.25 -8.55 -9.71
N VAL A 645 -18.17 -7.99 -10.27
CA VAL A 645 -17.72 -8.19 -11.65
C VAL A 645 -16.58 -9.21 -11.64
N ASP A 646 -16.71 -10.24 -12.47
CA ASP A 646 -15.76 -11.35 -12.56
C ASP A 646 -14.59 -11.04 -13.49
N LEU A 647 -14.89 -10.48 -14.66
CA LEU A 647 -13.90 -10.09 -15.67
C LEU A 647 -14.19 -8.67 -16.15
N LEU A 648 -13.21 -7.79 -16.03
CA LEU A 648 -13.28 -6.43 -16.58
C LEU A 648 -12.39 -6.34 -17.83
N ILE A 649 -13.00 -6.05 -18.99
CA ILE A 649 -12.28 -5.77 -20.24
C ILE A 649 -11.94 -4.28 -20.30
N VAL A 650 -10.68 -3.95 -20.57
CA VAL A 650 -10.18 -2.55 -20.61
C VAL A 650 -9.21 -2.33 -21.77
N VAL A 651 -9.15 -1.08 -22.25
CA VAL A 651 -8.14 -0.64 -23.22
C VAL A 651 -6.95 0.01 -22.52
N GLY A 652 -7.18 1.09 -21.77
CA GLY A 652 -6.20 1.83 -20.97
C GLY A 652 -6.72 2.24 -19.59
N MET A 653 -8.05 2.38 -19.42
CA MET A 653 -8.68 2.61 -18.12
C MET A 653 -8.35 1.50 -17.10
N PHE A 654 -8.26 1.87 -15.82
CA PHE A 654 -7.96 0.99 -14.69
C PHE A 654 -6.59 0.27 -14.73
N LEU A 655 -5.77 0.45 -15.78
CA LEU A 655 -4.39 -0.07 -15.81
C LEU A 655 -3.41 0.80 -15.02
N THR A 656 -3.81 2.03 -14.71
CA THR A 656 -3.15 2.97 -13.80
C THR A 656 -4.12 3.35 -12.68
N GLY A 657 -3.60 3.66 -11.48
CA GLY A 657 -4.42 4.14 -10.35
C GLY A 657 -5.29 3.11 -9.61
N PHE A 658 -5.94 2.18 -10.32
CA PHE A 658 -6.94 1.29 -9.74
C PHE A 658 -6.44 0.28 -8.69
N ASP A 659 -6.95 0.35 -7.45
CA ASP A 659 -6.53 -0.54 -6.37
C ASP A 659 -7.59 -1.58 -5.97
N ALA A 660 -7.31 -2.86 -6.25
CA ALA A 660 -8.16 -4.00 -5.90
C ALA A 660 -7.35 -5.17 -5.29
N PRO A 661 -7.24 -5.27 -3.95
CA PRO A 661 -6.49 -6.36 -3.30
C PRO A 661 -6.93 -7.78 -3.70
N THR A 662 -8.21 -7.95 -4.05
CA THR A 662 -8.80 -9.23 -4.47
C THR A 662 -8.73 -9.53 -5.97
N LEU A 663 -8.05 -8.69 -6.75
CA LEU A 663 -7.74 -8.95 -8.15
C LEU A 663 -6.38 -9.65 -8.23
N ASN A 664 -6.34 -10.85 -8.80
CA ASN A 664 -5.11 -11.66 -8.86
C ASN A 664 -4.64 -12.00 -10.28
N THR A 665 -5.47 -11.79 -11.30
CA THR A 665 -5.19 -12.24 -12.67
C THR A 665 -5.38 -11.10 -13.66
N LEU A 666 -4.38 -10.89 -14.51
CA LEU A 666 -4.43 -10.00 -15.66
C LEU A 666 -4.19 -10.82 -16.94
N PHE A 667 -5.20 -10.87 -17.79
CA PHE A 667 -5.09 -11.34 -19.17
C PHE A 667 -4.64 -10.18 -20.05
N VAL A 668 -3.74 -10.42 -21.00
CA VAL A 668 -3.13 -9.36 -21.82
C VAL A 668 -3.12 -9.75 -23.29
N ASP A 669 -3.86 -9.02 -24.12
CA ASP A 669 -3.71 -8.99 -25.59
C ASP A 669 -3.38 -7.55 -26.04
N LYS A 670 -2.28 -7.03 -25.52
CA LYS A 670 -1.82 -5.66 -25.72
C LYS A 670 -0.29 -5.62 -25.71
N ASN A 671 0.30 -4.78 -26.56
CA ASN A 671 1.74 -4.52 -26.56
C ASN A 671 2.11 -3.59 -25.40
N LEU A 672 2.30 -4.14 -24.21
CA LEU A 672 2.77 -3.39 -23.04
C LEU A 672 4.29 -3.30 -23.03
N ARG A 673 4.84 -2.13 -22.71
CA ARG A 673 6.30 -1.90 -22.61
C ARG A 673 6.64 -1.04 -21.39
N TYR A 674 7.87 -1.17 -20.92
CA TYR A 674 8.46 -0.37 -19.82
C TYR A 674 7.46 -0.03 -18.70
N HIS A 675 7.16 1.25 -18.53
CA HIS A 675 6.37 1.74 -17.40
C HIS A 675 4.91 1.31 -17.47
N GLY A 676 4.28 1.34 -18.66
CA GLY A 676 2.92 0.84 -18.85
C GLY A 676 2.79 -0.65 -18.54
N LEU A 677 3.83 -1.45 -18.85
CA LEU A 677 3.90 -2.87 -18.46
C LEU A 677 3.91 -3.04 -16.95
N ILE A 678 4.81 -2.35 -16.23
CA ILE A 678 4.89 -2.47 -14.76
C ILE A 678 3.61 -1.97 -14.09
N GLN A 679 3.01 -0.88 -14.56
CA GLN A 679 1.77 -0.33 -14.01
C GLN A 679 0.59 -1.30 -14.16
N ALA A 680 0.43 -1.86 -15.35
CA ALA A 680 -0.61 -2.84 -15.66
C ALA A 680 -0.41 -4.13 -14.84
N TYR A 681 0.80 -4.71 -14.83
CA TYR A 681 1.07 -5.93 -14.06
C TYR A 681 0.82 -5.71 -12.57
N SER A 682 1.18 -4.52 -12.05
CA SER A 682 0.98 -4.15 -10.66
C SER A 682 -0.49 -4.04 -10.23
N ARG A 683 -1.48 -4.19 -11.12
CA ARG A 683 -2.87 -4.36 -10.69
C ARG A 683 -3.10 -5.66 -9.93
N THR A 684 -2.22 -6.66 -10.11
CA THR A 684 -2.34 -8.00 -9.54
C THR A 684 -1.51 -8.25 -8.27
N ASN A 685 -0.53 -7.38 -7.96
CA ASN A 685 0.52 -7.66 -6.97
C ASN A 685 0.21 -7.18 -5.53
N ARG A 686 -1.01 -6.77 -5.25
CA ARG A 686 -1.42 -6.39 -3.88
C ARG A 686 -1.47 -7.58 -2.95
N ILE A 687 -0.89 -7.43 -1.76
CA ILE A 687 -1.05 -8.39 -0.66
C ILE A 687 -2.52 -8.49 -0.24
N TYR A 688 -2.95 -9.67 0.19
CA TYR A 688 -4.30 -9.89 0.67
C TYR A 688 -4.34 -10.90 1.81
N ASN A 689 -3.94 -12.14 1.53
CA ASN A 689 -3.81 -13.20 2.52
C ASN A 689 -2.91 -14.32 1.97
N SER A 690 -2.68 -15.36 2.77
CA SER A 690 -1.86 -16.52 2.41
C SER A 690 -2.34 -17.31 1.18
N THR A 691 -3.56 -17.07 0.68
CA THR A 691 -4.05 -17.73 -0.55
C THR A 691 -3.65 -17.01 -1.83
N LYS A 692 -3.24 -15.72 -1.75
CA LYS A 692 -2.76 -14.92 -2.86
C LYS A 692 -1.23 -14.82 -2.79
N SER A 693 -0.54 -15.73 -3.48
CA SER A 693 0.92 -15.83 -3.45
C SER A 693 1.62 -14.88 -4.43
N PHE A 694 1.04 -14.66 -5.60
CA PHE A 694 1.60 -13.83 -6.68
C PHE A 694 0.49 -13.32 -7.59
N GLY A 695 0.83 -12.34 -8.43
CA GLY A 695 -0.01 -11.87 -9.52
C GLY A 695 0.14 -12.75 -10.76
N ASN A 696 -0.97 -13.25 -11.29
CA ASN A 696 -1.01 -14.02 -12.53
C ASN A 696 -1.10 -13.09 -13.74
N ILE A 697 -0.09 -13.11 -14.60
CA ILE A 697 -0.08 -12.40 -15.87
C ILE A 697 -0.10 -13.45 -16.99
N VAL A 698 -1.17 -13.48 -17.77
CA VAL A 698 -1.33 -14.40 -18.89
C VAL A 698 -1.40 -13.60 -20.18
N THR A 699 -0.38 -13.72 -21.02
CA THR A 699 -0.24 -12.92 -22.24
C THR A 699 -0.57 -13.76 -23.48
N PHE A 700 -1.23 -13.14 -24.45
CA PHE A 700 -1.55 -13.70 -25.78
C PHE A 700 -0.70 -13.11 -26.90
N ARG A 701 0.33 -12.35 -26.50
CA ARG A 701 1.47 -11.90 -27.29
C ARG A 701 2.72 -12.20 -26.47
N ASP A 702 3.84 -12.44 -27.13
CA ASP A 702 5.11 -12.61 -26.44
C ASP A 702 5.52 -11.26 -25.84
N LEU A 703 5.58 -11.20 -24.51
CA LEU A 703 6.03 -10.04 -23.74
C LEU A 703 7.20 -10.41 -22.81
N GLU A 704 7.89 -11.55 -23.02
CA GLU A 704 8.95 -11.99 -22.10
C GLU A 704 10.11 -11.00 -22.09
N GLN A 705 10.64 -10.65 -23.27
CA GLN A 705 11.73 -9.68 -23.38
C GLN A 705 11.31 -8.30 -22.88
N ASP A 706 10.12 -7.81 -23.26
CA ASP A 706 9.60 -6.52 -22.79
C ASP A 706 9.45 -6.48 -21.26
N THR A 707 9.10 -7.62 -20.65
CA THR A 707 9.05 -7.78 -19.19
C THR A 707 10.44 -7.71 -18.57
N ILE A 708 11.44 -8.38 -19.16
CA ILE A 708 12.84 -8.33 -18.69
C ILE A 708 13.39 -6.91 -18.78
N ASP A 709 13.15 -6.22 -19.90
CA ASP A 709 13.63 -4.86 -20.13
C ASP A 709 13.01 -3.88 -19.12
N ALA A 710 11.70 -3.98 -18.89
CA ALA A 710 10.99 -3.17 -17.91
C ALA A 710 11.52 -3.41 -16.48
N ILE A 711 11.67 -4.67 -16.08
CA ILE A 711 12.17 -5.03 -14.75
C ILE A 711 13.62 -4.58 -14.55
N THR A 712 14.44 -4.64 -15.60
CA THR A 712 15.83 -4.20 -15.56
C THR A 712 15.92 -2.69 -15.42
N LEU A 713 15.08 -1.94 -16.15
CA LEU A 713 15.05 -0.48 -16.09
C LEU A 713 14.59 0.03 -14.72
N PHE A 714 13.59 -0.62 -14.11
CA PHE A 714 13.00 -0.18 -12.83
C PHE A 714 13.54 -0.97 -11.61
N GLY A 715 14.65 -1.69 -11.78
CA GLY A 715 15.26 -2.55 -10.77
C GLY A 715 16.75 -2.24 -10.52
N LYS A 716 17.40 -3.06 -9.69
CA LYS A 716 18.88 -3.11 -9.53
C LYS A 716 19.47 -4.29 -10.33
N SER A 717 20.79 -4.44 -10.39
CA SER A 717 21.41 -5.67 -10.93
C SER A 717 20.91 -6.92 -10.16
N ASN A 718 20.68 -8.05 -10.85
CA ASN A 718 20.05 -9.30 -10.35
C ASN A 718 18.53 -9.27 -10.02
N THR A 719 17.78 -8.29 -10.52
CA THR A 719 16.34 -8.13 -10.19
C THR A 719 15.39 -9.23 -10.71
N ARG A 720 15.69 -9.88 -11.86
CA ARG A 720 14.77 -10.86 -12.49
C ARG A 720 14.32 -11.95 -11.53
N ASN A 721 15.28 -12.54 -10.80
CA ASN A 721 15.04 -13.66 -9.89
C ASN A 721 14.23 -13.27 -8.64
N VAL A 722 14.20 -11.98 -8.32
CA VAL A 722 13.44 -11.44 -7.19
C VAL A 722 12.00 -11.15 -7.61
N VAL A 723 11.80 -10.57 -8.80
CA VAL A 723 10.48 -10.06 -9.24
C VAL A 723 9.61 -11.13 -9.88
N LEU A 724 10.21 -12.03 -10.66
CA LEU A 724 9.48 -13.10 -11.34
C LEU A 724 9.45 -14.37 -10.49
N GLU A 725 8.35 -15.10 -10.60
CA GLU A 725 8.26 -16.43 -10.00
C GLU A 725 9.14 -17.47 -10.70
N LYS A 726 9.54 -18.47 -9.92
CA LYS A 726 10.33 -19.61 -10.42
C LYS A 726 9.51 -20.48 -11.36
N SER A 727 10.20 -21.24 -12.21
CA SER A 727 9.59 -22.13 -13.19
C SER A 727 8.81 -23.28 -12.54
N TYR A 728 7.89 -23.87 -13.31
CA TYR A 728 7.18 -25.08 -12.87
C TYR A 728 8.12 -26.20 -12.42
N LYS A 729 9.20 -26.42 -13.18
CA LYS A 729 10.19 -27.45 -12.89
C LYS A 729 10.87 -27.21 -11.53
N GLU A 730 11.31 -25.99 -11.25
CA GLU A 730 11.93 -25.63 -9.97
C GLU A 730 11.00 -25.85 -8.77
N TYR A 731 9.70 -25.58 -8.89
CA TYR A 731 8.77 -25.88 -7.79
C TYR A 731 8.49 -27.38 -7.60
N MET A 732 8.60 -28.17 -8.68
CA MET A 732 8.39 -29.62 -8.61
C MET A 732 9.63 -30.35 -8.07
N GLU A 733 10.82 -29.94 -8.48
CA GLU A 733 12.11 -30.61 -8.21
C GLU A 733 12.93 -29.93 -7.09
N GLY A 734 12.64 -28.67 -6.76
CA GLY A 734 13.39 -27.88 -5.79
C GLY A 734 14.33 -26.85 -6.44
N PHE A 735 14.74 -25.86 -5.66
CA PHE A 735 15.63 -24.79 -6.11
C PHE A 735 16.39 -24.18 -4.93
N THR A 736 17.43 -23.38 -5.21
CA THR A 736 18.12 -22.59 -4.19
C THR A 736 17.79 -21.11 -4.38
N ASP A 737 17.32 -20.46 -3.32
CA ASP A 737 16.97 -19.04 -3.32
C ASP A 737 17.85 -18.30 -2.32
N ALA A 738 18.69 -17.38 -2.82
CA ALA A 738 19.62 -16.60 -2.01
C ALA A 738 20.45 -17.44 -1.00
N GLY A 739 20.91 -18.62 -1.43
CA GLY A 739 21.71 -19.54 -0.60
C GLY A 739 20.89 -20.48 0.29
N VAL A 740 19.56 -20.38 0.31
CA VAL A 740 18.67 -21.28 1.06
C VAL A 740 18.07 -22.32 0.11
N ALA A 741 18.31 -23.61 0.40
CA ALA A 741 17.71 -24.71 -0.34
C ALA A 741 16.20 -24.81 -0.05
N ARG A 742 15.38 -24.81 -1.10
CA ARG A 742 13.93 -25.02 -1.08
C ARG A 742 13.62 -26.37 -1.70
N ARG A 743 13.03 -27.28 -0.91
CA ARG A 743 12.63 -28.62 -1.36
C ARG A 743 11.50 -28.55 -2.40
N GLY A 744 11.56 -29.41 -3.41
CA GLY A 744 10.52 -29.55 -4.43
C GLY A 744 9.29 -30.29 -3.93
N TYR A 745 8.16 -30.13 -4.63
CA TYR A 745 6.94 -30.87 -4.34
C TYR A 745 7.12 -32.39 -4.39
N LEU A 746 7.92 -32.90 -5.33
CA LEU A 746 8.15 -34.34 -5.48
C LEU A 746 8.88 -34.94 -4.28
N ASP A 747 9.95 -34.28 -3.81
CA ASP A 747 10.72 -34.72 -2.64
C ASP A 747 9.88 -34.71 -1.37
N VAL A 748 9.10 -33.64 -1.16
CA VAL A 748 8.24 -33.51 0.02
C VAL A 748 7.16 -34.61 0.04
N ILE A 749 6.63 -35.00 -1.12
CA ILE A 749 5.65 -36.09 -1.22
C ILE A 749 6.31 -37.46 -1.02
N ALA A 750 7.50 -37.69 -1.58
CA ALA A 750 8.24 -38.93 -1.39
C ALA A 750 8.55 -39.15 0.09
N GLU A 751 9.07 -38.14 0.76
CA GLU A 751 9.42 -38.19 2.18
C GLU A 751 8.17 -38.33 3.08
N LEU A 752 7.04 -37.69 2.73
CA LEU A 752 5.80 -37.88 3.46
C LEU A 752 5.34 -39.35 3.39
N LYS A 753 5.40 -39.98 2.22
CA LYS A 753 5.01 -41.40 2.06
C LYS A 753 5.95 -42.34 2.80
N GLU A 754 7.23 -42.01 2.87
CA GLU A 754 8.25 -42.80 3.57
C GLU A 754 8.09 -42.70 5.09
N ARG A 755 7.94 -41.48 5.62
CA ARG A 755 7.86 -41.22 7.07
C ARG A 755 6.48 -41.45 7.67
N PHE A 756 5.43 -41.28 6.89
CA PHE A 756 4.03 -41.42 7.34
C PHE A 756 3.23 -42.27 6.35
N PRO A 757 3.57 -43.57 6.23
CA PRO A 757 2.91 -44.47 5.28
C PRO A 757 1.44 -44.73 5.63
N ASP A 758 1.10 -44.77 6.93
CA ASP A 758 -0.29 -44.79 7.42
C ASP A 758 -0.62 -43.53 8.25
N PRO A 759 -1.42 -42.59 7.72
CA PRO A 759 -1.79 -41.38 8.43
C PRO A 759 -2.74 -41.61 9.63
N ASN A 760 -3.29 -42.82 9.81
CA ASN A 760 -4.26 -43.12 10.86
C ASN A 760 -3.60 -43.64 12.16
N GLU A 761 -2.32 -43.99 12.15
CA GLU A 761 -1.59 -44.55 13.31
C GLU A 761 -0.77 -43.50 14.09
N ILE A 762 -1.00 -42.20 13.83
CA ILE A 762 -0.20 -41.11 14.42
C ILE A 762 -0.79 -40.70 15.78
N GLU A 763 -0.28 -41.29 16.85
CA GLU A 763 -0.80 -41.05 18.22
C GLU A 763 0.04 -40.05 19.04
N THR A 764 1.36 -39.98 18.84
CA THR A 764 2.27 -39.21 19.71
C THR A 764 2.41 -37.73 19.31
N GLU A 765 2.55 -36.83 20.30
CA GLU A 765 2.86 -35.40 20.09
C GLU A 765 4.15 -35.16 19.29
N LYS A 766 5.12 -36.07 19.44
CA LYS A 766 6.42 -36.04 18.75
C LYS A 766 6.28 -36.22 17.24
N ASP A 767 5.27 -36.96 16.78
CA ASP A 767 5.02 -37.25 15.36
C ASP A 767 4.04 -36.25 14.72
N LYS A 768 3.15 -35.65 15.53
CA LYS A 768 2.17 -34.63 15.08
C LYS A 768 2.83 -33.34 14.58
N LYS A 769 3.84 -32.82 15.29
CA LYS A 769 4.49 -31.54 14.94
C LYS A 769 5.27 -31.61 13.61
N PRO A 770 6.08 -32.66 13.32
CA PRO A 770 6.66 -32.87 12.01
C PRO A 770 5.61 -33.03 10.90
N LEU A 771 4.60 -33.89 11.10
CA LEU A 771 3.52 -34.10 10.11
C LEU A 771 2.82 -32.78 9.74
N LEU A 772 2.49 -31.95 10.74
CA LEU A 772 1.89 -30.65 10.51
C LEU A 772 2.77 -29.76 9.62
N ASN A 773 4.08 -29.73 9.86
CA ASN A 773 5.02 -28.98 9.02
C ASN A 773 5.07 -29.51 7.57
N TYR A 774 5.04 -30.83 7.35
CA TYR A 774 4.95 -31.41 6.01
C TYR A 774 3.65 -31.04 5.30
N LEU A 775 2.50 -31.17 6.00
CA LEU A 775 1.20 -30.83 5.45
C LEU A 775 1.09 -29.33 5.10
N VAL A 776 1.64 -28.45 5.93
CA VAL A 776 1.72 -27.01 5.63
C VAL A 776 2.56 -26.75 4.38
N ASN A 777 3.74 -27.37 4.26
CA ASN A 777 4.59 -27.24 3.07
C ASN A 777 3.89 -27.77 1.80
N ILE A 778 3.21 -28.91 1.88
CA ILE A 778 2.44 -29.48 0.77
C ILE A 778 1.28 -28.57 0.38
N CYS A 779 0.53 -28.03 1.36
CA CYS A 779 -0.56 -27.11 1.08
C CYS A 779 -0.07 -25.83 0.39
N GLY A 780 1.09 -25.31 0.80
CA GLY A 780 1.80 -24.23 0.10
C GLY A 780 2.09 -24.61 -1.34
N LEU A 781 2.97 -25.60 -1.56
CA LEU A 781 3.42 -26.04 -2.89
C LEU A 781 2.27 -26.46 -3.81
N LYS A 782 1.24 -27.13 -3.29
CA LYS A 782 0.03 -27.50 -4.04
C LYS A 782 -0.72 -26.29 -4.57
N THR A 783 -0.76 -25.20 -3.81
CA THR A 783 -1.39 -23.96 -4.27
C THR A 783 -0.60 -23.37 -5.43
N PHE A 784 0.73 -23.35 -5.36
CA PHE A 784 1.61 -22.95 -6.48
C PHE A 784 1.42 -23.86 -7.70
N CYS A 785 1.56 -25.19 -7.57
CA CYS A 785 1.46 -26.14 -8.67
C CYS A 785 0.08 -26.14 -9.36
N LYS A 786 -1.00 -25.88 -8.61
CA LYS A 786 -2.35 -25.75 -9.19
C LYS A 786 -2.50 -24.56 -10.14
N ILE A 787 -1.77 -23.47 -9.90
CA ILE A 787 -1.81 -22.27 -10.74
C ILE A 787 -0.90 -22.44 -11.97
N MET A 788 0.15 -23.25 -11.82
CA MET A 788 1.21 -23.47 -12.80
C MET A 788 0.93 -24.58 -13.83
N THR A 789 -0.12 -25.38 -13.67
CA THR A 789 -0.42 -26.53 -14.54
C THR A 789 -1.47 -26.20 -15.62
N SER A 790 -1.27 -26.71 -16.84
CA SER A 790 -2.32 -26.75 -17.87
C SER A 790 -3.42 -27.76 -17.47
N SER A 791 -4.64 -27.58 -17.98
CA SER A 791 -5.83 -28.35 -17.59
C SER A 791 -5.68 -29.88 -17.69
N LEU A 792 -4.78 -30.39 -18.54
CA LEU A 792 -4.49 -31.82 -18.70
C LEU A 792 -3.78 -32.44 -17.47
N LEU A 793 -2.84 -31.72 -16.85
CA LEU A 793 -2.10 -32.20 -15.66
C LEU A 793 -2.95 -32.19 -14.39
N TYR A 794 -3.93 -31.28 -14.31
CA TYR A 794 -4.87 -31.17 -13.19
C TYR A 794 -5.71 -32.45 -12.97
N LYS A 795 -6.11 -33.14 -14.06
CA LYS A 795 -6.87 -34.40 -13.99
C LYS A 795 -6.04 -35.55 -13.38
N HIS A 796 -4.73 -35.59 -13.62
CA HIS A 796 -3.83 -36.54 -12.98
C HIS A 796 -3.60 -36.22 -11.49
N PHE A 797 -3.48 -34.93 -11.16
CA PHE A 797 -3.22 -34.46 -9.79
C PHE A 797 -4.35 -34.78 -8.79
N ASN A 798 -5.62 -34.76 -9.22
CA ASN A 798 -6.77 -35.06 -8.36
C ASN A 798 -6.98 -36.55 -8.07
N ARG A 799 -6.37 -37.47 -8.83
CA ARG A 799 -6.47 -38.92 -8.58
C ARG A 799 -5.69 -39.39 -7.35
N LEU A 800 -4.70 -38.62 -6.89
CA LEU A 800 -3.79 -39.00 -5.79
C LEU A 800 -4.30 -38.64 -4.36
N ILE A 801 -5.41 -37.91 -4.23
CA ILE A 801 -5.80 -37.23 -2.98
C ILE A 801 -6.89 -37.90 -2.11
N PRO A 802 -7.77 -38.83 -2.58
CA PRO A 802 -8.84 -39.38 -1.73
C PRO A 802 -8.36 -40.01 -0.41
N ALA A 803 -7.13 -40.54 -0.37
CA ALA A 803 -6.57 -41.23 0.80
C ALA A 803 -6.30 -40.35 2.04
N MET A 804 -6.18 -39.02 1.90
CA MET A 804 -5.75 -38.14 3.02
C MET A 804 -6.84 -37.24 3.62
N ARG A 805 -8.10 -37.32 3.15
CA ARG A 805 -9.21 -36.47 3.65
C ARG A 805 -9.75 -36.89 5.02
N LYS A 806 -9.69 -38.17 5.37
CA LYS A 806 -10.17 -38.71 6.66
C LYS A 806 -9.23 -38.34 7.85
N PRO A 807 -7.90 -38.50 7.75
CA PRO A 807 -6.98 -38.17 8.86
C PRO A 807 -7.00 -36.68 9.24
N LEU A 808 -7.08 -35.77 8.26
CA LEU A 808 -7.16 -34.32 8.48
C LEU A 808 -8.44 -33.87 9.22
N LYS A 809 -9.55 -34.60 9.06
CA LYS A 809 -10.78 -34.35 9.86
C LYS A 809 -10.64 -34.86 11.29
N HIS A 810 -9.88 -35.95 11.51
CA HIS A 810 -9.63 -36.51 12.83
C HIS A 810 -8.67 -35.64 13.65
N LEU A 811 -7.57 -35.15 13.06
CA LEU A 811 -6.67 -34.21 13.72
C LEU A 811 -7.37 -32.90 14.09
N LYS A 812 -8.25 -32.38 13.23
CA LYS A 812 -8.99 -31.13 13.51
C LYS A 812 -9.99 -31.26 14.67
N LYS A 813 -10.44 -32.48 14.97
CA LYS A 813 -11.36 -32.79 16.08
C LYS A 813 -10.61 -33.00 17.41
N ASN A 814 -9.32 -33.31 17.35
CA ASN A 814 -8.46 -33.56 18.51
C ASN A 814 -7.57 -32.34 18.88
N ILE A 815 -7.63 -31.25 18.09
CA ILE A 815 -6.82 -30.02 18.28
C ILE A 815 -7.72 -28.78 18.52
N THR A 816 -9.04 -28.91 18.46
CA THR A 816 -10.00 -27.87 18.93
C THR A 816 -10.38 -28.08 20.37
#